data_AF-A0A955REG5-F1
#
_entry.id   AF-A0A955REG5-F1
#
_cell.length_a   1.000
_cell.length_b   1.000
_cell.length_c   1.000
_cell.angle_alpha   90.00
_cell.angle_beta   90.00
_cell.angle_gamma   90.00
#
_symmetry.space_group_name_H-M   'P 1'
#
loop_
_entity.id
_entity.type
_entity.pdbx_description
1 polymer ?
#
loop_
_entity_poly.entity_id
_entity_poly.type
_entity_poly.pdbx_seq_one_letter_code
_entity_poly.pdbx_strand_id
1 'polypeptide(L)'
;MLIALLGCAPTLLDANPGGGEGPTGPELRLIGPSLGSYLPAGSTAVTGVAREIDAVALNGEPVTPSGGLVTTQRELDVGLNTFLLTGTDPDGVAQRDMLAVLAGTFAAPEGLVSDAIRVHLSTEGLAATGPLVADLLDPAELNAELAANNPVYDDPTTRVELGELTFAEPEIAIVPAAGYLRLSVGLPDFVLPIDATLKDALPFGIDLEIGADIESQVRLELEVWARPDEQGGVRTHVAVTEVALDDFDLDTGLLELIDWMFIDDDDLADMIEDSLGSELGPMIDAMIAETTTGLGDPVEADLLDQTAVIAPWVDAIDIDPGGVALTLAMALDIDGPAPPGDGHVHFRAPDPTTGGEVHVTVSDDFMNRALHELWASGGLDGDKELDPATLFLFGGTGSGRMRTRSALPPVWLERDGEARLQLGEIAVEVDTPGGQYGEHLELVMSLDARAELVFDGVVAGVALSRGEVVMRLAGASVGNEPLAAKLDQLQTAFGLAIGTMNEDLQAPLSDLLGEGVVLPALSFGRDPGHLGTTLDLTMAEVMAILEATDPTPPPPPNDVVVPGTATVLDDDAELSTDGDEGWICRRDDVVTTGDGGTWYVSEDASLRIEGSGHVVWAEDDAEIVLVGPGNTVYADPGARIDDREGSNTVILVDPLTLDTSAAPQPGCT
;
A
#
# COMPACT_ATOMS: atom_id res chain seq x y z
N MET A 1 -34.38 16.16 16.93
CA MET A 1 -34.11 17.31 16.05
C MET A 1 -32.81 17.07 15.27
N LEU A 2 -32.59 15.82 14.84
CA LEU A 2 -31.38 15.31 14.18
C LEU A 2 -31.78 14.17 13.21
N ILE A 3 -32.93 14.34 12.54
CA ILE A 3 -33.48 13.45 11.49
C ILE A 3 -34.03 14.33 10.35
N ALA A 4 -33.31 15.40 10.01
CA ALA A 4 -33.77 16.39 9.03
C ALA A 4 -32.67 16.91 8.09
N LEU A 5 -31.49 16.27 8.08
CA LEU A 5 -30.35 16.69 7.24
C LEU A 5 -29.79 15.59 6.31
N LEU A 6 -30.37 14.37 6.32
CA LEU A 6 -30.00 13.26 5.43
C LEU A 6 -31.07 13.00 4.33
N GLY A 7 -31.78 14.04 3.88
CA GLY A 7 -33.04 13.88 3.14
C GLY A 7 -33.16 14.55 1.78
N CYS A 8 -32.10 15.09 1.18
CA CYS A 8 -32.16 15.79 -0.11
C CYS A 8 -31.29 15.11 -1.18
N ALA A 9 -31.64 13.89 -1.57
CA ALA A 9 -31.03 13.22 -2.73
C ALA A 9 -32.03 12.56 -3.70
N PRO A 10 -33.24 12.11 -3.33
CA PRO A 10 -34.09 11.45 -4.33
C PRO A 10 -34.82 12.44 -5.25
N THR A 11 -35.00 13.71 -4.90
CA THR A 11 -35.94 14.58 -5.64
C THR A 11 -35.57 14.92 -7.09
N LEU A 12 -34.30 14.83 -7.49
CA LEU A 12 -33.88 15.07 -8.88
C LEU A 12 -34.03 13.83 -9.76
N LEU A 13 -33.79 12.64 -9.19
CA LEU A 13 -33.90 11.35 -9.89
C LEU A 13 -35.36 10.85 -9.91
N ASP A 14 -36.10 11.06 -8.81
CA ASP A 14 -37.53 10.76 -8.65
C ASP A 14 -38.44 11.94 -9.03
N ALA A 15 -37.97 12.92 -9.79
CA ALA A 15 -38.79 14.02 -10.31
C ALA A 15 -39.82 13.51 -11.34
N ASN A 16 -40.72 12.65 -10.91
CA ASN A 16 -42.04 12.49 -11.44
C ASN A 16 -42.68 13.89 -11.32
N PRO A 17 -42.90 14.62 -12.42
CA PRO A 17 -43.50 15.95 -12.35
C PRO A 17 -44.80 15.81 -11.56
N GLY A 18 -44.90 16.56 -10.45
CA GLY A 18 -45.84 16.30 -9.37
C GLY A 18 -47.27 16.03 -9.84
N GLY A 19 -48.01 15.25 -9.04
CA GLY A 19 -49.38 14.77 -9.29
C GLY A 19 -50.50 15.81 -9.44
N GLY A 20 -50.24 16.92 -10.15
CA GLY A 20 -51.26 17.70 -10.83
C GLY A 20 -51.86 16.90 -11.99
N GLU A 21 -53.02 17.35 -12.49
CA GLU A 21 -53.71 16.74 -13.63
C GLU A 21 -52.70 16.34 -14.72
N GLY A 22 -52.71 15.05 -15.11
CA GLY A 22 -51.70 14.48 -15.99
C GLY A 22 -51.50 15.34 -17.25
N PRO A 23 -50.26 15.43 -17.76
CA PRO A 23 -49.93 16.31 -18.87
C PRO A 23 -50.92 16.09 -20.03
N THR A 24 -51.49 17.18 -20.53
CA THR A 24 -52.50 17.18 -21.61
C THR A 24 -51.86 17.18 -23.01
N GLY A 25 -50.65 16.63 -23.13
CA GLY A 25 -49.88 16.62 -24.37
C GLY A 25 -49.01 15.36 -24.51
N PRO A 26 -48.10 15.35 -25.50
CA PRO A 26 -47.24 14.19 -25.77
C PRO A 26 -46.43 13.79 -24.54
N GLU A 27 -46.48 12.50 -24.20
CA GLU A 27 -45.79 11.91 -23.05
C GLU A 27 -44.92 10.74 -23.54
N LEU A 28 -43.61 10.83 -23.32
CA LEU A 28 -42.67 9.73 -23.54
C LEU A 28 -41.85 9.53 -22.27
N ARG A 29 -41.94 8.35 -21.66
CA ARG A 29 -41.26 8.06 -20.40
C ARG A 29 -41.04 6.57 -20.18
N LEU A 30 -39.94 6.18 -19.58
CA LEU A 30 -39.72 4.82 -19.09
C LEU A 30 -40.25 4.67 -17.65
N ILE A 31 -40.91 3.54 -17.37
CA ILE A 31 -41.52 3.24 -16.07
C ILE A 31 -40.82 2.08 -15.37
N GLY A 32 -40.24 1.15 -16.13
CA GLY A 32 -39.70 -0.09 -15.61
C GLY A 32 -38.54 -0.59 -16.46
N PRO A 33 -37.49 -1.19 -15.87
CA PRO A 33 -37.30 -1.37 -14.42
C PRO A 33 -37.20 -0.05 -13.65
N SER A 34 -37.23 -0.10 -12.31
CA SER A 34 -37.06 1.12 -11.52
C SER A 34 -35.68 1.72 -11.80
N LEU A 35 -35.63 3.05 -11.87
CA LEU A 35 -34.41 3.82 -12.04
C LEU A 35 -33.37 3.38 -10.99
N GLY A 36 -32.13 3.15 -11.41
CA GLY A 36 -31.05 2.79 -10.48
C GLY A 36 -31.24 1.44 -9.78
N SER A 37 -32.05 0.52 -10.32
CA SER A 37 -32.25 -0.79 -9.71
C SER A 37 -31.13 -1.78 -10.00
N TYR A 38 -30.98 -2.71 -9.07
CA TYR A 38 -30.10 -3.88 -9.11
C TYR A 38 -30.92 -5.07 -9.62
N LEU A 39 -30.48 -5.68 -10.71
CA LEU A 39 -31.19 -6.76 -11.38
C LEU A 39 -30.25 -7.93 -11.66
N PRO A 40 -30.74 -9.17 -11.75
CA PRO A 40 -29.93 -10.25 -12.30
C PRO A 40 -29.66 -10.01 -13.79
N ALA A 41 -28.49 -10.43 -14.27
CA ALA A 41 -28.24 -10.53 -15.71
C ALA A 41 -29.25 -11.48 -16.38
N GLY A 42 -29.61 -11.19 -17.63
CA GLY A 42 -30.60 -11.94 -18.40
C GLY A 42 -31.83 -11.13 -18.85
N SER A 43 -32.83 -11.82 -19.40
CA SER A 43 -34.02 -11.18 -19.98
C SER A 43 -34.87 -10.44 -18.93
N THR A 44 -35.06 -9.13 -19.15
CA THR A 44 -35.90 -8.26 -18.33
C THR A 44 -36.89 -7.48 -19.19
N ALA A 45 -38.10 -7.26 -18.66
CA ALA A 45 -39.10 -6.42 -19.30
C ALA A 45 -38.79 -4.93 -19.08
N VAL A 46 -38.56 -4.20 -20.17
CA VAL A 46 -38.49 -2.74 -20.17
C VAL A 46 -39.85 -2.18 -20.55
N THR A 47 -40.39 -1.31 -19.71
CA THR A 47 -41.72 -0.74 -19.86
C THR A 47 -41.67 0.79 -19.88
N GLY A 48 -42.57 1.40 -20.64
CA GLY A 48 -42.70 2.85 -20.74
C GLY A 48 -44.08 3.31 -21.18
N VAL A 49 -44.31 4.62 -21.14
CA VAL A 49 -45.46 5.33 -21.70
C VAL A 49 -45.02 6.03 -22.98
N ALA A 50 -45.84 5.93 -24.02
CA ALA A 50 -45.74 6.71 -25.24
C ALA A 50 -47.14 7.12 -25.70
N ARG A 51 -47.59 8.32 -25.33
CA ARG A 51 -48.90 8.88 -25.67
C ARG A 51 -48.72 10.06 -26.60
N GLU A 52 -49.49 10.09 -27.68
CA GLU A 52 -49.38 11.13 -28.72
C GLU A 52 -47.95 11.21 -29.28
N ILE A 53 -47.32 10.06 -29.52
CA ILE A 53 -46.01 9.92 -30.14
C ILE A 53 -46.17 9.06 -31.40
N ASP A 54 -45.73 9.56 -32.56
CA ASP A 54 -45.95 8.93 -33.87
C ASP A 54 -44.95 7.79 -34.14
N ALA A 55 -43.71 7.95 -33.70
CA ALA A 55 -42.65 6.96 -33.83
C ALA A 55 -41.92 6.81 -32.50
N VAL A 56 -41.73 5.57 -32.04
CA VAL A 56 -41.04 5.26 -30.79
C VAL A 56 -39.95 4.23 -31.06
N ALA A 57 -38.78 4.45 -30.47
CA ALA A 57 -37.67 3.51 -30.53
C ALA A 57 -37.02 3.34 -29.15
N LEU A 58 -36.67 2.10 -28.80
CA LEU A 58 -35.95 1.76 -27.59
C LEU A 58 -34.55 1.28 -27.99
N ASN A 59 -33.51 2.03 -27.60
CA ASN A 59 -32.12 1.84 -28.03
C ASN A 59 -31.99 1.83 -29.57
N GLY A 60 -32.70 2.74 -30.23
CA GLY A 60 -32.73 2.86 -31.70
C GLY A 60 -33.60 1.82 -32.42
N GLU A 61 -34.07 0.78 -31.74
CA GLU A 61 -34.96 -0.22 -32.33
C GLU A 61 -36.43 0.23 -32.27
N PRO A 62 -37.17 0.22 -33.40
CA PRO A 62 -38.58 0.61 -33.41
C PRO A 62 -39.44 -0.27 -32.49
N VAL A 63 -40.23 0.35 -31.63
CA VAL A 63 -41.20 -0.31 -30.75
C VAL A 63 -42.60 0.25 -31.02
N THR A 64 -43.61 -0.62 -31.03
CA THR A 64 -45.01 -0.19 -31.27
C THR A 64 -45.75 -0.08 -29.94
N PRO A 65 -46.18 1.12 -29.51
CA PRO A 65 -46.97 1.27 -28.30
C PRO A 65 -48.33 0.57 -28.44
N SER A 66 -48.75 -0.15 -27.41
CA SER A 66 -50.07 -0.76 -27.31
C SER A 66 -50.88 -0.04 -26.23
N GLY A 67 -51.91 0.71 -26.63
CA GLY A 67 -52.72 1.51 -25.69
C GLY A 67 -51.92 2.59 -24.97
N GLY A 68 -50.89 3.13 -25.62
CA GLY A 68 -49.98 4.14 -25.05
C GLY A 68 -48.89 3.58 -24.13
N LEU A 69 -48.76 2.26 -24.03
CA LEU A 69 -47.71 1.59 -23.27
C LEU A 69 -46.72 0.91 -24.21
N VAL A 70 -45.44 1.03 -23.89
CA VAL A 70 -44.34 0.30 -24.50
C VAL A 70 -43.93 -0.82 -23.56
N THR A 71 -43.76 -2.03 -24.07
CA THR A 71 -43.21 -3.15 -23.29
C THR A 71 -42.39 -4.03 -24.22
N THR A 72 -41.11 -4.16 -23.91
CA THR A 72 -40.14 -4.92 -24.73
C THR A 72 -39.25 -5.74 -23.82
N GLN A 73 -38.90 -6.97 -24.21
CA GLN A 73 -37.90 -7.76 -23.50
C GLN A 73 -36.51 -7.31 -23.96
N ARG A 74 -35.61 -7.08 -23.00
CA ARG A 74 -34.20 -6.77 -23.24
C ARG A 74 -33.34 -7.75 -22.45
N GLU A 75 -32.30 -8.24 -23.09
CA GLU A 75 -31.28 -9.01 -22.38
C GLU A 75 -30.39 -8.00 -21.65
N LEU A 76 -30.19 -8.23 -20.34
CA LEU A 76 -29.26 -7.47 -19.53
C LEU A 76 -27.90 -8.18 -19.52
N ASP A 77 -26.87 -7.50 -19.95
CA ASP A 77 -25.48 -7.95 -19.78
C ASP A 77 -25.00 -7.63 -18.36
N VAL A 78 -23.93 -8.28 -17.89
CA VAL A 78 -23.31 -7.91 -16.62
C VAL A 78 -22.77 -6.48 -16.71
N GLY A 79 -22.99 -5.69 -15.66
CA GLY A 79 -22.66 -4.28 -15.56
C GLY A 79 -23.84 -3.34 -15.80
N LEU A 80 -23.54 -2.13 -16.24
CA LEU A 80 -24.52 -1.08 -16.42
C LEU A 80 -25.22 -1.21 -17.77
N ASN A 81 -26.56 -1.20 -17.73
CA ASN A 81 -27.42 -1.32 -18.89
C ASN A 81 -28.28 -0.05 -19.01
N THR A 82 -28.05 0.71 -20.07
CA THR A 82 -28.76 1.97 -20.34
C THR A 82 -29.86 1.76 -21.37
N PHE A 83 -31.06 2.22 -21.05
CA PHE A 83 -32.21 2.23 -21.93
C PHE A 83 -32.53 3.65 -22.33
N LEU A 84 -32.47 3.93 -23.63
CA LEU A 84 -32.86 5.18 -24.24
C LEU A 84 -34.16 4.99 -25.02
N LEU A 85 -35.24 5.58 -24.53
CA LEU A 85 -36.51 5.65 -25.23
C LEU A 85 -36.56 6.97 -25.99
N THR A 86 -36.65 6.91 -27.31
CA THR A 86 -36.79 8.09 -28.17
C THR A 86 -38.12 8.07 -28.90
N GLY A 87 -38.63 9.24 -29.24
CA GLY A 87 -39.78 9.35 -30.10
C GLY A 87 -39.98 10.73 -30.69
N THR A 88 -40.93 10.84 -31.60
CA THR A 88 -41.30 12.10 -32.23
C THR A 88 -42.80 12.28 -32.12
N ASP A 89 -43.23 13.44 -31.63
CA ASP A 89 -44.65 13.77 -31.54
C ASP A 89 -45.22 14.20 -32.91
N PRO A 90 -46.55 14.38 -33.03
CA PRO A 90 -47.19 14.80 -34.29
C PRO A 90 -46.73 16.15 -34.86
N ASP A 91 -46.12 17.00 -34.03
CA ASP A 91 -45.58 18.30 -34.42
C ASP A 91 -44.11 18.20 -34.90
N GLY A 92 -43.51 17.01 -34.82
CA GLY A 92 -42.14 16.75 -35.24
C GLY A 92 -41.10 17.03 -34.15
N VAL A 93 -41.52 17.26 -32.91
CA VAL A 93 -40.60 17.51 -31.78
C VAL A 93 -40.07 16.18 -31.26
N ALA A 94 -38.75 16.09 -31.15
CA ALA A 94 -38.08 14.93 -30.62
C ALA A 94 -38.21 14.88 -29.09
N GLN A 95 -38.71 13.77 -28.57
CA GLN A 95 -38.78 13.46 -27.15
C GLN A 95 -37.77 12.34 -26.84
N ARG A 96 -37.17 12.38 -25.66
CA ARG A 96 -36.29 11.30 -25.19
C ARG A 96 -36.39 11.13 -23.68
N ASP A 97 -36.29 9.89 -23.26
CA ASP A 97 -36.15 9.52 -21.86
C ASP A 97 -35.14 8.39 -21.72
N MET A 98 -34.57 8.26 -20.53
CA MET A 98 -33.49 7.35 -20.23
C MET A 98 -33.61 6.84 -18.79
N LEU A 99 -33.36 5.54 -18.63
CA LEU A 99 -33.00 4.97 -17.35
C LEU A 99 -31.82 4.00 -17.52
N ALA A 100 -30.99 3.89 -16.50
CA ALA A 100 -30.00 2.83 -16.36
C ALA A 100 -30.33 1.93 -15.16
N VAL A 101 -29.92 0.68 -15.31
CA VAL A 101 -29.95 -0.35 -14.26
C VAL A 101 -28.58 -0.99 -14.16
N LEU A 102 -28.27 -1.49 -12.98
CA LEU A 102 -27.09 -2.30 -12.74
C LEU A 102 -27.49 -3.77 -12.76
N ALA A 103 -26.86 -4.58 -13.59
CA ALA A 103 -27.21 -5.99 -13.76
C ALA A 103 -26.04 -6.92 -13.44
N GLY A 104 -26.30 -8.00 -12.73
CA GLY A 104 -25.28 -8.99 -12.40
C GLY A 104 -25.60 -9.84 -11.17
N THR A 105 -24.55 -10.44 -10.63
CA THR A 105 -24.52 -10.93 -9.25
C THR A 105 -23.90 -9.85 -8.37
N PHE A 106 -24.36 -9.72 -7.13
CA PHE A 106 -23.88 -8.67 -6.23
C PHE A 106 -23.25 -9.30 -4.99
N ALA A 107 -22.07 -8.82 -4.64
CA ALA A 107 -21.41 -9.11 -3.38
C ALA A 107 -21.75 -8.02 -2.36
N ALA A 108 -21.70 -8.37 -1.06
CA ALA A 108 -22.05 -7.44 0.00
C ALA A 108 -21.17 -6.17 -0.03
N PRO A 109 -21.69 -5.02 0.44
CA PRO A 109 -20.95 -3.78 0.55
C PRO A 109 -19.99 -3.75 1.75
N GLU A 110 -19.77 -4.85 2.45
CA GLU A 110 -18.84 -4.95 3.58
C GLU A 110 -18.13 -6.30 3.53
N GLY A 111 -16.92 -6.35 4.08
CA GLY A 111 -16.14 -7.57 4.26
C GLY A 111 -14.98 -7.73 3.29
N LEU A 112 -14.39 -8.93 3.32
CA LEU A 112 -13.25 -9.30 2.49
C LEU A 112 -13.70 -9.65 1.07
N VAL A 113 -12.99 -9.12 0.08
CA VAL A 113 -12.99 -9.66 -1.28
C VAL A 113 -11.92 -10.73 -1.34
N SER A 114 -12.32 -12.00 -1.41
CA SER A 114 -11.39 -13.13 -1.53
C SER A 114 -10.63 -13.09 -2.85
N ASP A 115 -9.38 -13.55 -2.83
CA ASP A 115 -8.50 -13.56 -4.00
C ASP A 115 -8.42 -12.20 -4.73
N ALA A 116 -8.54 -11.10 -3.98
CA ALA A 116 -8.55 -9.75 -4.50
C ALA A 116 -7.22 -9.40 -5.19
N ILE A 117 -6.10 -9.79 -4.58
CA ILE A 117 -4.76 -9.61 -5.14
C ILE A 117 -4.04 -10.96 -5.10
N ARG A 118 -3.33 -11.28 -6.17
CA ARG A 118 -2.40 -12.41 -6.21
C ARG A 118 -1.04 -11.94 -6.65
N VAL A 119 -0.01 -12.36 -5.94
CA VAL A 119 1.38 -12.04 -6.22
C VAL A 119 2.12 -13.35 -6.46
N HIS A 120 2.79 -13.49 -7.59
CA HIS A 120 3.63 -14.64 -7.90
C HIS A 120 5.06 -14.18 -8.09
N LEU A 121 5.95 -14.65 -7.22
CA LEU A 121 7.39 -14.46 -7.31
C LEU A 121 7.99 -15.69 -7.99
N SER A 122 8.53 -15.53 -9.19
CA SER A 122 9.12 -16.64 -9.94
C SER A 122 10.47 -17.07 -9.38
N THR A 123 10.98 -18.21 -9.86
CA THR A 123 12.36 -18.65 -9.56
C THR A 123 13.43 -17.56 -9.80
N GLU A 124 13.27 -16.72 -10.84
CA GLU A 124 14.21 -15.64 -11.15
C GLU A 124 14.08 -14.49 -10.14
N GLY A 125 12.84 -14.13 -9.78
CA GLY A 125 12.59 -13.14 -8.74
C GLY A 125 13.11 -13.57 -7.36
N LEU A 126 12.92 -14.83 -6.96
CA LEU A 126 13.47 -15.41 -5.73
C LEU A 126 15.01 -15.40 -5.72
N ALA A 127 15.66 -15.65 -6.86
CA ALA A 127 17.11 -15.59 -6.94
C ALA A 127 17.62 -14.15 -6.71
N ALA A 128 16.88 -13.15 -7.20
CA ALA A 128 17.22 -11.75 -7.02
C ALA A 128 16.96 -11.21 -5.59
N THR A 129 16.21 -11.92 -4.73
CA THR A 129 16.10 -11.57 -3.30
C THR A 129 17.26 -12.09 -2.45
N GLY A 130 18.15 -12.92 -3.01
CA GLY A 130 19.31 -13.47 -2.28
C GLY A 130 20.17 -12.42 -1.57
N PRO A 131 20.58 -11.32 -2.23
CA PRO A 131 21.35 -10.25 -1.59
C PRO A 131 20.62 -9.60 -0.40
N LEU A 132 19.29 -9.44 -0.46
CA LEU A 132 18.51 -8.87 0.64
C LEU A 132 18.54 -9.78 1.87
N VAL A 133 18.52 -11.10 1.65
CA VAL A 133 18.65 -12.08 2.73
C VAL A 133 20.09 -12.13 3.25
N ALA A 134 21.08 -11.84 2.41
CA ALA A 134 22.48 -11.73 2.82
C ALA A 134 22.70 -10.54 3.76
N ASP A 135 22.09 -9.39 3.47
CA ASP A 135 22.15 -8.19 4.30
C ASP A 135 21.55 -8.39 5.70
N LEU A 136 20.61 -9.35 5.84
CA LEU A 136 20.06 -9.73 7.14
C LEU A 136 21.06 -10.53 8.00
N LEU A 137 22.07 -11.16 7.41
CA LEU A 137 23.07 -11.94 8.15
C LEU A 137 24.25 -11.05 8.56
N ASP A 138 24.01 -10.12 9.49
CA ASP A 138 25.06 -9.26 10.05
C ASP A 138 25.93 -10.04 11.07
N PRO A 139 27.26 -10.13 10.86
CA PRO A 139 28.18 -10.68 11.86
C PRO A 139 28.01 -10.09 13.26
N ALA A 140 27.69 -8.80 13.39
CA ALA A 140 27.55 -8.16 14.69
C ALA A 140 26.37 -8.72 15.50
N GLU A 141 25.22 -8.90 14.85
CA GLU A 141 24.03 -9.49 15.47
C GLU A 141 24.27 -10.96 15.83
N LEU A 142 24.85 -11.73 14.90
CA LEU A 142 25.22 -13.12 15.14
C LEU A 142 26.21 -13.27 16.30
N ASN A 143 27.18 -12.36 16.40
CA ASN A 143 28.14 -12.32 17.50
C ASN A 143 27.49 -12.05 18.86
N ALA A 144 26.52 -11.14 18.91
CA ALA A 144 25.79 -10.86 20.14
C ALA A 144 25.05 -12.10 20.66
N GLU A 145 24.42 -12.85 19.76
CA GLU A 145 23.73 -14.10 20.07
C GLU A 145 24.70 -15.22 20.48
N LEU A 146 25.81 -15.41 19.75
CA LEU A 146 26.84 -16.39 20.14
C LEU A 146 27.46 -16.06 21.50
N ALA A 147 27.73 -14.78 21.77
CA ALA A 147 28.28 -14.34 23.05
C ALA A 147 27.32 -14.59 24.21
N ALA A 148 26.01 -14.46 24.00
CA ALA A 148 24.99 -14.75 25.01
C ALA A 148 24.97 -16.25 25.42
N ASN A 149 25.42 -17.13 24.53
CA ASN A 149 25.51 -18.57 24.74
C ASN A 149 26.87 -19.03 25.32
N ASN A 150 27.82 -18.13 25.53
CA ASN A 150 29.10 -18.49 26.14
C ASN A 150 28.99 -18.75 27.66
N PRO A 151 29.71 -19.77 28.19
CA PRO A 151 30.52 -20.75 27.46
C PRO A 151 29.64 -21.81 26.76
N VAL A 152 29.97 -22.13 25.49
CA VAL A 152 29.26 -23.18 24.73
C VAL A 152 29.49 -24.58 25.29
N TYR A 153 30.58 -24.76 26.04
CA TYR A 153 30.84 -25.99 26.79
C TYR A 153 31.46 -25.63 28.15
N ASP A 154 30.92 -26.14 29.27
CA ASP A 154 31.52 -25.98 30.59
C ASP A 154 31.29 -27.23 31.44
N ASP A 155 32.38 -27.96 31.70
CA ASP A 155 32.42 -29.11 32.58
C ASP A 155 33.52 -28.95 33.64
N PRO A 156 33.67 -29.90 34.59
CA PRO A 156 34.70 -29.80 35.64
C PRO A 156 36.14 -29.73 35.13
N THR A 157 36.40 -30.12 33.89
CA THR A 157 37.73 -30.29 33.29
C THR A 157 38.00 -29.35 32.12
N THR A 158 36.96 -28.79 31.49
CA THR A 158 37.07 -28.02 30.25
C THR A 158 36.02 -26.93 30.23
N ARG A 159 36.39 -25.76 29.70
CA ARG A 159 35.48 -24.67 29.38
C ARG A 159 35.83 -24.17 27.98
N VAL A 160 34.85 -23.98 27.12
CA VAL A 160 35.04 -23.49 25.75
C VAL A 160 34.16 -22.27 25.55
N GLU A 161 34.78 -21.19 25.10
CA GLU A 161 34.14 -19.94 24.74
C GLU A 161 34.40 -19.66 23.26
N LEU A 162 33.39 -19.13 22.57
CA LEU A 162 33.49 -18.66 21.19
C LEU A 162 33.85 -17.17 21.19
N GLY A 163 34.78 -16.77 20.34
CA GLY A 163 35.12 -15.37 20.10
C GLY A 163 34.21 -14.70 19.09
N GLU A 164 34.67 -13.56 18.56
CA GLU A 164 33.95 -12.82 17.52
C GLU A 164 34.12 -13.51 16.16
N LEU A 165 33.02 -14.03 15.64
CA LEU A 165 32.91 -14.58 14.31
C LEU A 165 33.05 -13.48 13.25
N THR A 166 33.67 -13.81 12.13
CA THR A 166 33.71 -12.96 10.93
C THR A 166 33.51 -13.81 9.67
N PHE A 167 32.96 -13.21 8.63
CA PHE A 167 32.86 -13.81 7.31
C PHE A 167 32.78 -12.72 6.23
N ALA A 168 33.07 -13.08 4.99
CA ALA A 168 32.82 -12.25 3.82
C ALA A 168 31.33 -12.31 3.41
N GLU A 169 30.92 -11.46 2.46
CA GLU A 169 29.51 -11.33 2.01
C GLU A 169 28.83 -12.71 1.79
N PRO A 170 27.72 -13.00 2.50
CA PRO A 170 27.04 -14.28 2.39
C PRO A 170 26.55 -14.58 0.97
N GLU A 171 26.78 -15.82 0.52
CA GLU A 171 26.25 -16.33 -0.75
C GLU A 171 24.89 -17.00 -0.52
N ILE A 172 23.81 -16.36 -0.95
CA ILE A 172 22.45 -16.87 -0.75
C ILE A 172 21.85 -17.40 -2.06
N ALA A 173 21.38 -18.64 -2.04
CA ALA A 173 20.59 -19.23 -3.13
C ALA A 173 19.22 -19.70 -2.63
N ILE A 174 18.15 -19.22 -3.28
CA ILE A 174 16.76 -19.58 -2.95
C ILE A 174 16.16 -20.37 -4.10
N VAL A 175 15.77 -21.61 -3.83
CA VAL A 175 15.21 -22.53 -4.83
C VAL A 175 13.85 -23.02 -4.34
N PRO A 176 12.76 -22.71 -5.05
CA PRO A 176 11.45 -23.17 -4.64
C PRO A 176 11.26 -24.66 -4.94
N ALA A 177 10.63 -25.36 -4.00
CA ALA A 177 10.30 -26.78 -4.07
C ALA A 177 8.80 -26.98 -3.77
N ALA A 178 8.30 -28.20 -3.90
CA ALA A 178 6.89 -28.48 -3.64
C ALA A 178 6.57 -28.32 -2.14
N GLY A 179 5.97 -27.18 -1.78
CA GLY A 179 5.50 -26.83 -0.45
C GLY A 179 6.51 -26.08 0.44
N TYR A 180 7.72 -25.75 -0.05
CA TYR A 180 8.75 -25.05 0.73
C TYR A 180 9.79 -24.38 -0.17
N LEU A 181 10.54 -23.42 0.38
CA LEU A 181 11.74 -22.86 -0.24
C LEU A 181 12.98 -23.57 0.33
N ARG A 182 13.88 -24.00 -0.53
CA ARG A 182 15.24 -24.38 -0.11
C ARG A 182 16.12 -23.15 -0.15
N LEU A 183 16.68 -22.80 0.99
CA LEU A 183 17.61 -21.69 1.15
C LEU A 183 18.99 -22.27 1.45
N SER A 184 19.92 -22.08 0.52
CA SER A 184 21.32 -22.45 0.69
C SER A 184 22.12 -21.20 1.02
N VAL A 185 22.78 -21.17 2.17
CA VAL A 185 23.60 -20.05 2.66
C VAL A 185 25.04 -20.50 2.71
N GLY A 186 25.91 -19.81 1.98
CA GLY A 186 27.37 -19.94 2.12
C GLY A 186 27.94 -18.75 2.88
N LEU A 187 28.78 -18.99 3.89
CA LEU A 187 29.54 -17.95 4.59
C LEU A 187 31.02 -18.09 4.19
N PRO A 188 31.47 -17.37 3.14
CA PRO A 188 32.86 -17.43 2.71
C PRO A 188 33.79 -16.76 3.72
N ASP A 189 35.05 -17.19 3.75
CA ASP A 189 36.09 -16.67 4.66
C ASP A 189 35.62 -16.66 6.13
N PHE A 190 34.90 -17.71 6.56
CA PHE A 190 34.38 -17.82 7.91
C PHE A 190 35.51 -18.06 8.89
N VAL A 191 35.65 -17.17 9.87
CA VAL A 191 36.61 -17.27 10.96
C VAL A 191 35.88 -17.23 12.29
N LEU A 192 36.06 -18.26 13.12
CA LEU A 192 35.52 -18.33 14.47
C LEU A 192 36.66 -18.61 15.48
N PRO A 193 37.10 -17.59 16.23
CA PRO A 193 38.03 -17.81 17.33
C PRO A 193 37.40 -18.68 18.42
N ILE A 194 38.17 -19.59 18.99
CA ILE A 194 37.79 -20.43 20.11
C ILE A 194 38.82 -20.25 21.22
N ASP A 195 38.33 -19.93 22.41
CA ASP A 195 39.09 -19.91 23.65
C ASP A 195 38.69 -21.09 24.54
N ALA A 196 39.57 -22.10 24.62
CA ALA A 196 39.38 -23.27 25.45
C ALA A 196 40.29 -23.22 26.69
N THR A 197 39.70 -23.43 27.87
CA THR A 197 40.41 -23.58 29.14
C THR A 197 40.29 -25.01 29.64
N LEU A 198 41.40 -25.75 29.64
CA LEU A 198 41.49 -27.07 30.26
C LEU A 198 41.91 -26.93 31.73
N LYS A 199 40.97 -27.17 32.62
CA LYS A 199 41.13 -27.03 34.07
C LYS A 199 42.03 -28.13 34.63
N ASP A 200 43.00 -27.75 35.45
CA ASP A 200 43.99 -28.67 36.05
C ASP A 200 44.78 -29.54 35.05
N ALA A 201 44.90 -29.13 33.78
CA ALA A 201 45.54 -29.92 32.72
C ALA A 201 47.06 -30.11 32.92
N LEU A 202 47.70 -29.20 33.64
CA LEU A 202 49.13 -29.25 33.95
C LEU A 202 49.38 -29.58 35.44
N PRO A 203 50.58 -30.12 35.79
CA PRO A 203 50.92 -30.40 37.17
C PRO A 203 50.74 -29.17 38.08
N PHE A 204 50.34 -29.43 39.33
CA PHE A 204 50.05 -28.39 40.34
C PHE A 204 48.73 -27.64 40.15
N GLY A 205 47.83 -28.13 39.30
CA GLY A 205 46.51 -27.55 39.09
C GLY A 205 46.58 -26.22 38.36
N ILE A 206 47.38 -26.20 37.28
CA ILE A 206 47.49 -25.05 36.39
C ILE A 206 46.59 -25.33 35.19
N ASP A 207 45.69 -24.39 34.93
CA ASP A 207 44.80 -24.43 33.77
C ASP A 207 45.62 -24.15 32.50
N LEU A 208 45.26 -24.81 31.41
CA LEU A 208 45.84 -24.59 30.09
C LEU A 208 44.83 -23.82 29.24
N GLU A 209 45.18 -22.59 28.88
CA GLU A 209 44.44 -21.76 27.93
C GLU A 209 44.93 -22.06 26.51
N ILE A 210 44.00 -22.32 25.61
CA ILE A 210 44.23 -22.64 24.21
C ILE A 210 43.33 -21.71 23.39
N GLY A 211 43.95 -20.84 22.59
CA GLY A 211 43.25 -20.07 21.57
C GLY A 211 43.51 -20.70 20.20
N ALA A 212 42.47 -20.93 19.42
CA ALA A 212 42.55 -21.40 18.05
C ALA A 212 41.52 -20.68 17.19
N ASP A 213 41.84 -20.43 15.93
CA ASP A 213 40.90 -19.87 14.98
C ASP A 213 40.42 -21.00 14.07
N ILE A 214 39.10 -21.15 13.93
CA ILE A 214 38.52 -22.01 12.91
C ILE A 214 38.42 -21.20 11.63
N GLU A 215 39.14 -21.60 10.59
CA GLU A 215 38.99 -21.05 9.24
C GLU A 215 38.27 -22.10 8.38
N SER A 216 37.07 -21.80 7.90
CA SER A 216 36.26 -22.77 7.13
C SER A 216 35.34 -22.07 6.12
N GLN A 217 34.64 -22.85 5.30
CA GLN A 217 33.49 -22.38 4.54
C GLN A 217 32.25 -23.01 5.15
N VAL A 218 31.42 -22.19 5.79
CA VAL A 218 30.16 -22.68 6.36
C VAL A 218 29.13 -22.77 5.26
N ARG A 219 28.45 -23.91 5.17
CA ARG A 219 27.27 -24.08 4.33
C ARG A 219 26.07 -24.46 5.19
N LEU A 220 24.98 -23.72 5.04
CA LEU A 220 23.70 -24.00 5.68
C LEU A 220 22.66 -24.34 4.61
N GLU A 221 21.96 -25.45 4.77
CA GLU A 221 20.79 -25.78 3.96
C GLU A 221 19.55 -25.73 4.83
N LEU A 222 18.65 -24.81 4.49
CA LEU A 222 17.45 -24.51 5.23
C LEU A 222 16.23 -24.83 4.37
N GLU A 223 15.19 -25.38 5.00
CA GLU A 223 13.87 -25.48 4.40
C GLU A 223 12.95 -24.46 5.08
N VAL A 224 12.38 -23.55 4.28
CA VAL A 224 11.46 -22.50 4.74
C VAL A 224 10.06 -22.85 4.27
N TRP A 225 9.17 -23.13 5.22
CA TRP A 225 7.74 -23.29 4.95
C TRP A 225 7.01 -22.00 5.30
N ALA A 226 6.06 -21.61 4.46
CA ALA A 226 5.17 -20.49 4.74
C ALA A 226 3.72 -20.95 4.60
N ARG A 227 2.86 -20.46 5.49
CA ARG A 227 1.41 -20.68 5.42
C ARG A 227 0.66 -19.47 5.97
N PRO A 228 -0.59 -19.23 5.54
CA PRO A 228 -1.46 -18.29 6.22
C PRO A 228 -1.62 -18.66 7.69
N ASP A 229 -1.70 -17.66 8.56
CA ASP A 229 -2.12 -17.85 9.95
C ASP A 229 -3.63 -17.64 10.13
N GLU A 230 -4.11 -17.65 11.38
CA GLU A 230 -5.55 -17.48 11.67
C GLU A 230 -6.01 -16.01 11.67
N GLN A 231 -5.07 -15.07 11.56
CA GLN A 231 -5.27 -13.61 11.64
C GLN A 231 -5.03 -12.91 10.29
N GLY A 232 -4.76 -13.66 9.22
CA GLY A 232 -4.48 -13.10 7.89
C GLY A 232 -3.03 -12.69 7.68
N GLY A 233 -2.14 -13.04 8.60
CA GLY A 233 -0.69 -12.90 8.45
C GLY A 233 -0.04 -14.13 7.83
N VAL A 234 1.29 -14.10 7.77
CA VAL A 234 2.11 -15.24 7.34
C VAL A 234 2.74 -15.88 8.57
N ARG A 235 2.61 -17.20 8.68
CA ARG A 235 3.40 -18.00 9.61
C ARG A 235 4.47 -18.75 8.85
N THR A 236 5.72 -18.46 9.18
CA THR A 236 6.87 -19.21 8.67
C THR A 236 7.29 -20.30 9.65
N HIS A 237 8.04 -21.24 9.11
CA HIS A 237 8.82 -22.20 9.87
C HIS A 237 10.11 -22.43 9.09
N VAL A 238 11.25 -22.30 9.76
CA VAL A 238 12.55 -22.65 9.20
C VAL A 238 13.03 -23.93 9.88
N ALA A 239 13.44 -24.92 9.10
CA ALA A 239 14.18 -26.07 9.61
C ALA A 239 15.55 -26.10 8.97
N VAL A 240 16.56 -26.18 9.82
CA VAL A 240 17.91 -26.47 9.40
C VAL A 240 17.97 -27.95 9.01
N THR A 241 18.33 -28.21 7.77
CA THR A 241 18.46 -29.57 7.24
C THR A 241 19.90 -30.06 7.21
N GLU A 242 20.85 -29.14 7.01
CA GLU A 242 22.27 -29.41 7.00
C GLU A 242 23.02 -28.16 7.45
N VAL A 243 23.99 -28.35 8.34
CA VAL A 243 25.07 -27.41 8.60
C VAL A 243 26.35 -28.18 8.29
N ALA A 244 27.23 -27.60 7.49
CA ALA A 244 28.49 -28.23 7.12
C ALA A 244 29.62 -27.19 7.25
N LEU A 245 30.67 -27.58 7.97
CA LEU A 245 31.95 -26.89 8.01
C LEU A 245 32.87 -27.52 6.96
N ASP A 246 32.88 -26.98 5.74
CA ASP A 246 33.75 -27.50 4.68
C ASP A 246 35.21 -27.19 5.02
N ASP A 247 36.09 -28.17 4.83
CA ASP A 247 37.53 -28.05 5.09
C ASP A 247 37.88 -27.60 6.52
N PHE A 248 37.07 -28.01 7.52
CA PHE A 248 37.36 -27.77 8.95
C PHE A 248 38.76 -28.29 9.31
N ASP A 249 39.64 -27.39 9.73
CA ASP A 249 40.98 -27.69 10.22
C ASP A 249 41.26 -26.78 11.43
N LEU A 250 41.55 -27.38 12.58
CA LEU A 250 41.84 -26.64 13.80
C LEU A 250 43.34 -26.31 13.83
N ASP A 251 43.73 -25.09 13.41
CA ASP A 251 45.14 -24.66 13.49
C ASP A 251 45.51 -24.32 14.94
N THR A 252 45.82 -25.35 15.73
CA THR A 252 46.32 -25.18 17.10
C THR A 252 47.82 -24.82 17.15
N GLY A 253 48.48 -24.61 16.01
CA GLY A 253 49.90 -24.35 15.93
C GLY A 253 50.77 -25.47 16.54
N LEU A 254 51.76 -25.13 17.37
CA LEU A 254 52.75 -26.06 17.99
C LEU A 254 52.15 -27.20 18.86
N LEU A 255 50.82 -27.32 18.90
CA LEU A 255 50.01 -28.20 19.73
C LEU A 255 49.36 -29.37 18.98
N GLU A 256 49.76 -29.71 17.74
CA GLU A 256 49.42 -31.00 17.06
C GLU A 256 49.63 -32.25 17.97
N LEU A 257 50.44 -32.13 19.02
CA LEU A 257 50.71 -33.17 20.02
C LEU A 257 49.61 -33.32 21.09
N ILE A 258 48.71 -32.35 21.21
CA ILE A 258 47.58 -32.29 22.16
C ILE A 258 46.25 -32.64 21.47
N ASP A 259 46.09 -32.42 20.16
CA ASP A 259 44.90 -32.84 19.37
C ASP A 259 44.45 -34.26 19.69
N TRP A 260 45.42 -35.18 19.79
CA TRP A 260 45.12 -36.59 19.99
C TRP A 260 44.55 -36.94 21.38
N MET A 261 44.52 -35.99 22.32
CA MET A 261 44.40 -36.32 23.72
C MET A 261 43.01 -36.06 24.33
N PHE A 262 42.14 -35.22 23.74
CA PHE A 262 40.86 -34.89 24.39
C PHE A 262 39.62 -34.65 23.51
N ILE A 263 39.70 -34.09 22.29
CA ILE A 263 38.53 -33.85 21.41
C ILE A 263 38.99 -34.08 19.95
N ASP A 264 38.28 -34.93 19.20
CA ASP A 264 38.54 -35.14 17.76
C ASP A 264 38.04 -33.92 16.97
N ASP A 265 38.71 -33.54 15.89
CA ASP A 265 38.28 -32.41 15.05
C ASP A 265 36.85 -32.63 14.54
N ASP A 266 36.53 -33.88 14.20
CA ASP A 266 35.19 -34.33 13.82
C ASP A 266 34.17 -34.10 14.95
N ASP A 267 34.53 -34.38 16.21
CA ASP A 267 33.63 -34.19 17.37
C ASP A 267 33.40 -32.68 17.64
N LEU A 268 34.43 -31.85 17.45
CA LEU A 268 34.32 -30.39 17.60
C LEU A 268 33.49 -29.78 16.48
N ALA A 269 33.70 -30.21 15.24
CA ALA A 269 32.89 -29.83 14.10
C ALA A 269 31.42 -30.20 14.33
N ASP A 270 31.11 -31.46 14.70
CA ASP A 270 29.76 -31.91 15.01
C ASP A 270 29.09 -31.04 16.09
N MET A 271 29.82 -30.67 17.16
CA MET A 271 29.30 -29.80 18.21
C MET A 271 28.99 -28.38 17.72
N ILE A 272 29.84 -27.81 16.88
CA ILE A 272 29.65 -26.47 16.31
C ILE A 272 28.51 -26.50 15.30
N GLU A 273 28.44 -27.52 14.44
CA GLU A 273 27.35 -27.72 13.49
C GLU A 273 26.00 -27.87 14.20
N ASP A 274 25.94 -28.66 15.29
CA ASP A 274 24.75 -28.80 16.13
C ASP A 274 24.37 -27.46 16.78
N SER A 275 25.35 -26.70 17.30
CA SER A 275 25.10 -25.39 17.93
C SER A 275 24.64 -24.34 16.92
N LEU A 276 25.30 -24.24 15.76
CA LEU A 276 24.89 -23.33 14.69
C LEU A 276 23.50 -23.73 14.18
N GLY A 277 23.21 -25.03 14.03
CA GLY A 277 21.90 -25.51 13.61
C GLY A 277 20.79 -25.24 14.62
N SER A 278 21.07 -25.36 15.93
CA SER A 278 20.07 -25.11 16.97
C SER A 278 19.76 -23.64 17.19
N GLU A 279 20.75 -22.75 16.98
CA GLU A 279 20.60 -21.31 17.22
C GLU A 279 20.21 -20.53 15.96
N LEU A 280 20.84 -20.78 14.81
CA LEU A 280 20.57 -20.03 13.58
C LEU A 280 19.17 -20.29 13.03
N GLY A 281 18.66 -21.52 13.16
CA GLY A 281 17.32 -21.88 12.68
C GLY A 281 16.21 -21.01 13.28
N PRO A 282 16.05 -20.98 14.62
CA PRO A 282 15.10 -20.12 15.30
C PRO A 282 15.32 -18.63 15.07
N MET A 283 16.57 -18.18 14.96
CA MET A 283 16.89 -16.78 14.69
C MET A 283 16.43 -16.36 13.29
N ILE A 284 16.78 -17.12 12.26
CA ILE A 284 16.30 -16.88 10.88
C ILE A 284 14.77 -16.97 10.83
N ASP A 285 14.16 -17.92 11.54
CA ASP A 285 12.69 -18.01 11.64
C ASP A 285 12.08 -16.74 12.27
N ALA A 286 12.70 -16.20 13.32
CA ALA A 286 12.27 -14.97 13.96
C ALA A 286 12.40 -13.75 13.04
N MET A 287 13.51 -13.63 12.31
CA MET A 287 13.74 -12.53 11.36
C MET A 287 12.76 -12.59 10.18
N ILE A 288 12.50 -13.78 9.64
CA ILE A 288 11.49 -13.96 8.59
C ILE A 288 10.08 -13.67 9.15
N ALA A 289 9.78 -14.07 10.39
CA ALA A 289 8.52 -13.76 11.03
C ALA A 289 8.35 -12.24 11.22
N GLU A 290 9.40 -11.53 11.64
CA GLU A 290 9.39 -10.08 11.83
C GLU A 290 9.13 -9.35 10.50
N THR A 291 9.88 -9.68 9.44
CA THR A 291 9.70 -9.08 8.10
C THR A 291 8.33 -9.37 7.49
N THR A 292 7.66 -10.45 7.89
CA THR A 292 6.33 -10.81 7.38
C THR A 292 5.16 -10.37 8.27
N THR A 293 5.43 -9.86 9.47
CA THR A 293 4.38 -9.46 10.44
C THR A 293 3.52 -8.31 9.88
N GLY A 294 4.11 -7.38 9.12
CA GLY A 294 3.39 -6.22 8.56
C GLY A 294 2.51 -6.51 7.34
N LEU A 295 2.58 -7.70 6.73
CA LEU A 295 1.84 -8.01 5.49
C LEU A 295 0.31 -8.02 5.66
N GLY A 296 -0.18 -8.15 6.89
CA GLY A 296 -1.61 -8.13 7.23
C GLY A 296 -2.08 -6.81 7.86
N ASP A 297 -1.18 -5.84 8.05
CA ASP A 297 -1.54 -4.62 8.74
C ASP A 297 -2.36 -3.69 7.83
N PRO A 298 -3.45 -3.08 8.34
CA PRO A 298 -4.21 -2.11 7.58
C PRO A 298 -3.36 -0.90 7.21
N VAL A 299 -3.50 -0.46 5.95
CA VAL A 299 -2.88 0.76 5.42
C VAL A 299 -3.96 1.82 5.25
N GLU A 300 -3.70 3.02 5.76
CA GLU A 300 -4.53 4.20 5.51
C GLU A 300 -3.94 4.99 4.33
N ALA A 301 -4.80 5.39 3.39
CA ALA A 301 -4.41 6.20 2.23
C ALA A 301 -5.49 7.23 1.91
N ASP A 302 -5.08 8.43 1.49
CA ASP A 302 -6.02 9.45 1.03
C ASP A 302 -6.36 9.22 -0.46
N LEU A 303 -7.65 9.02 -0.75
CA LEU A 303 -8.20 8.80 -2.08
C LEU A 303 -9.33 9.81 -2.36
N LEU A 304 -9.08 10.77 -3.25
CA LEU A 304 -10.03 11.84 -3.61
C LEU A 304 -10.62 12.56 -2.38
N ASP A 305 -9.74 13.05 -1.51
CA ASP A 305 -10.09 13.72 -0.25
C ASP A 305 -10.85 12.84 0.77
N GLN A 306 -10.88 11.52 0.57
CA GLN A 306 -11.43 10.55 1.53
C GLN A 306 -10.32 9.65 2.07
N THR A 307 -10.34 9.37 3.37
CA THR A 307 -9.43 8.37 3.94
C THR A 307 -9.97 6.97 3.67
N ALA A 308 -9.17 6.18 2.97
CA ALA A 308 -9.41 4.77 2.67
C ALA A 308 -8.56 3.89 3.58
N VAL A 309 -9.17 2.90 4.21
CA VAL A 309 -8.49 1.86 4.98
C VAL A 309 -8.48 0.57 4.16
N ILE A 310 -7.28 0.13 3.79
CA ILE A 310 -7.03 -1.07 3.02
C ILE A 310 -6.44 -2.11 3.96
N ALA A 311 -7.18 -3.17 4.25
CA ALA A 311 -6.74 -4.23 5.16
C ALA A 311 -6.49 -5.53 4.36
N PRO A 312 -5.22 -5.85 4.04
CA PRO A 312 -4.87 -7.12 3.41
C PRO A 312 -5.06 -8.29 4.36
N TRP A 313 -5.40 -9.45 3.81
CA TRP A 313 -5.54 -10.70 4.53
C TRP A 313 -4.98 -11.84 3.68
N VAL A 314 -3.94 -12.52 4.16
CA VAL A 314 -3.35 -13.65 3.45
C VAL A 314 -4.30 -14.85 3.46
N ASP A 315 -4.86 -15.18 2.30
CA ASP A 315 -5.80 -16.29 2.11
C ASP A 315 -5.04 -17.61 1.85
N ALA A 316 -4.00 -17.56 1.02
CA ALA A 316 -3.23 -18.72 0.62
C ALA A 316 -1.78 -18.38 0.28
N ILE A 317 -0.89 -19.33 0.55
CA ILE A 317 0.49 -19.34 0.08
C ILE A 317 0.72 -20.70 -0.59
N ASP A 318 1.12 -20.68 -1.85
CA ASP A 318 1.48 -21.88 -2.61
C ASP A 318 2.95 -21.78 -3.03
N ILE A 319 3.70 -22.85 -2.82
CA ILE A 319 5.12 -22.91 -3.17
C ILE A 319 5.31 -24.14 -4.06
N ASP A 320 5.78 -23.91 -5.27
CA ASP A 320 6.00 -24.96 -6.26
C ASP A 320 7.32 -24.73 -7.01
N PRO A 321 7.77 -25.67 -7.87
CA PRO A 321 9.03 -25.49 -8.60
C PRO A 321 9.09 -24.26 -9.55
N GLY A 322 7.97 -23.59 -9.80
CA GLY A 322 7.87 -22.36 -10.58
C GLY A 322 8.04 -21.07 -9.76
N GLY A 323 7.80 -21.12 -8.44
CA GLY A 323 7.90 -19.93 -7.59
C GLY A 323 7.07 -20.01 -6.30
N VAL A 324 6.78 -18.83 -5.75
CA VAL A 324 5.88 -18.62 -4.61
C VAL A 324 4.69 -17.79 -5.08
N ALA A 325 3.48 -18.29 -4.87
CA ALA A 325 2.25 -17.54 -5.07
C ALA A 325 1.60 -17.17 -3.74
N LEU A 326 1.45 -15.88 -3.50
CA LEU A 326 0.70 -15.29 -2.39
C LEU A 326 -0.68 -14.86 -2.90
N THR A 327 -1.74 -15.25 -2.21
CA THR A 327 -3.12 -14.82 -2.51
C THR A 327 -3.65 -14.04 -1.32
N LEU A 328 -4.12 -12.84 -1.59
CA LEU A 328 -4.60 -11.87 -0.62
C LEU A 328 -6.10 -11.64 -0.82
N ALA A 329 -6.88 -11.86 0.23
CA ALA A 329 -8.15 -11.18 0.41
C ALA A 329 -7.88 -9.72 0.79
N MET A 330 -8.77 -8.82 0.38
CA MET A 330 -8.67 -7.41 0.73
C MET A 330 -9.99 -6.92 1.32
N ALA A 331 -9.94 -6.32 2.51
CA ALA A 331 -11.00 -5.45 2.99
C ALA A 331 -10.68 -4.02 2.58
N LEU A 332 -11.72 -3.30 2.18
CA LEU A 332 -11.64 -1.88 1.86
C LEU A 332 -12.81 -1.18 2.55
N ASP A 333 -12.47 -0.15 3.30
CA ASP A 333 -13.40 0.77 3.94
C ASP A 333 -13.03 2.20 3.54
N ILE A 334 -14.01 3.01 3.17
CA ILE A 334 -13.81 4.43 2.88
C ILE A 334 -14.86 5.18 3.67
N ASP A 335 -14.42 6.09 4.54
CA ASP A 335 -15.31 6.81 5.45
C ASP A 335 -16.43 7.51 4.66
N GLY A 336 -17.68 7.17 5.00
CA GLY A 336 -18.80 7.57 4.15
C GLY A 336 -20.17 7.19 4.70
N PRO A 337 -21.24 7.89 4.27
CA PRO A 337 -22.59 7.43 4.54
C PRO A 337 -22.86 6.16 3.72
N ALA A 338 -23.15 5.03 4.38
CA ALA A 338 -23.54 3.80 3.68
C ALA A 338 -24.74 4.07 2.74
N PRO A 339 -24.56 4.02 1.41
CA PRO A 339 -25.64 4.28 0.48
C PRO A 339 -26.63 3.09 0.47
N PRO A 340 -27.89 3.32 0.08
CA PRO A 340 -28.81 2.22 -0.19
C PRO A 340 -28.34 1.45 -1.43
N GLY A 341 -28.14 0.13 -1.32
CA GLY A 341 -27.78 -0.73 -2.45
C GLY A 341 -27.59 -2.20 -2.05
N ASP A 342 -27.55 -3.08 -3.06
CA ASP A 342 -27.28 -4.51 -2.88
C ASP A 342 -25.76 -4.83 -2.86
N GLY A 343 -24.91 -3.81 -3.03
CA GLY A 343 -23.45 -3.89 -3.03
C GLY A 343 -22.82 -3.66 -4.40
N HIS A 344 -21.68 -4.31 -4.68
CA HIS A 344 -20.93 -4.14 -5.94
C HIS A 344 -21.15 -5.32 -6.89
N VAL A 345 -20.92 -5.12 -8.19
CA VAL A 345 -20.99 -6.19 -9.18
C VAL A 345 -19.91 -7.22 -8.88
N HIS A 346 -20.34 -8.45 -8.64
CA HIS A 346 -19.45 -9.54 -8.29
C HIS A 346 -18.91 -10.25 -9.52
N PHE A 347 -17.61 -10.46 -9.56
CA PHE A 347 -16.91 -11.30 -10.53
C PHE A 347 -16.18 -12.44 -9.82
N ARG A 348 -16.09 -13.61 -10.47
CA ARG A 348 -15.21 -14.66 -9.97
C ARG A 348 -13.77 -14.15 -10.01
N ALA A 349 -12.96 -14.57 -9.04
CA ALA A 349 -11.53 -14.32 -9.07
C ALA A 349 -10.90 -14.87 -10.38
N PRO A 350 -9.89 -14.18 -10.94
CA PRO A 350 -9.15 -14.69 -12.10
C PRO A 350 -8.50 -16.04 -11.77
N ASP A 351 -8.15 -16.82 -12.78
CA ASP A 351 -7.38 -18.06 -12.54
C ASP A 351 -5.91 -17.68 -12.21
N PRO A 352 -5.18 -18.45 -11.38
CA PRO A 352 -3.78 -18.11 -11.08
C PRO A 352 -2.94 -18.07 -12.36
N THR A 353 -2.15 -17.01 -12.52
CA THR A 353 -1.24 -16.85 -13.65
C THR A 353 0.18 -16.60 -13.16
N THR A 354 1.14 -16.99 -13.99
CA THR A 354 2.56 -16.77 -13.76
C THR A 354 3.10 -15.84 -14.84
N GLY A 355 4.07 -15.01 -14.48
CA GLY A 355 4.61 -13.95 -15.34
C GLY A 355 6.11 -13.80 -15.20
N GLY A 356 6.58 -12.55 -15.18
CA GLY A 356 7.99 -12.19 -15.04
C GLY A 356 8.61 -12.57 -13.69
N GLU A 357 9.56 -11.75 -13.22
CA GLU A 357 10.18 -11.95 -11.90
C GLU A 357 9.13 -11.86 -10.80
N VAL A 358 8.33 -10.80 -10.80
CA VAL A 358 7.14 -10.64 -9.96
C VAL A 358 5.92 -10.40 -10.84
N HIS A 359 4.87 -11.18 -10.63
CA HIS A 359 3.62 -11.06 -11.35
C HIS A 359 2.48 -10.76 -10.37
N VAL A 360 1.81 -9.63 -10.52
CA VAL A 360 0.67 -9.23 -9.70
C VAL A 360 -0.59 -9.32 -10.55
N THR A 361 -1.65 -9.93 -10.00
CA THR A 361 -3.00 -9.91 -10.56
C THR A 361 -3.96 -9.27 -9.57
N VAL A 362 -4.71 -8.26 -10.00
CA VAL A 362 -5.78 -7.62 -9.23
C VAL A 362 -7.12 -8.03 -9.83
N SER A 363 -8.04 -8.55 -9.02
CA SER A 363 -9.33 -9.01 -9.50
C SER A 363 -10.26 -7.85 -9.87
N ASP A 364 -11.09 -8.03 -10.89
CA ASP A 364 -12.14 -7.06 -11.23
C ASP A 364 -13.16 -6.93 -10.09
N ASP A 365 -13.35 -7.98 -9.28
CA ASP A 365 -14.18 -7.95 -8.07
C ASP A 365 -13.70 -6.89 -7.09
N PHE A 366 -12.38 -6.86 -6.82
CA PHE A 366 -11.76 -5.86 -5.96
C PHE A 366 -11.80 -4.46 -6.58
N MET A 367 -11.62 -4.32 -7.90
CA MET A 367 -11.77 -3.03 -8.57
C MET A 367 -13.21 -2.48 -8.44
N ASN A 368 -14.22 -3.34 -8.61
CA ASN A 368 -15.62 -2.96 -8.42
C ASN A 368 -15.96 -2.66 -6.96
N ARG A 369 -15.35 -3.38 -6.01
CA ARG A 369 -15.41 -3.05 -4.59
C ARG A 369 -14.87 -1.65 -4.33
N ALA A 370 -13.70 -1.32 -4.86
CA ALA A 370 -13.09 -0.01 -4.70
C ALA A 370 -13.94 1.13 -5.28
N LEU A 371 -14.47 0.94 -6.49
CA LEU A 371 -15.37 1.91 -7.11
C LEU A 371 -16.68 2.07 -6.35
N HIS A 372 -17.22 0.99 -5.77
CA HIS A 372 -18.41 1.04 -4.94
C HIS A 372 -18.17 1.83 -3.65
N GLU A 373 -17.08 1.57 -2.92
CA GLU A 373 -16.76 2.31 -1.69
C GLU A 373 -16.50 3.79 -1.96
N LEU A 374 -15.80 4.11 -3.06
CA LEU A 374 -15.54 5.49 -3.44
C LEU A 374 -16.81 6.23 -3.88
N TRP A 375 -17.74 5.52 -4.53
CA TRP A 375 -19.07 6.05 -4.82
C TRP A 375 -19.90 6.25 -3.56
N ALA A 376 -19.87 5.27 -2.65
CA ALA A 376 -20.60 5.26 -1.39
C ALA A 376 -20.20 6.40 -0.46
N SER A 377 -18.91 6.71 -0.38
CA SER A 377 -18.39 7.84 0.39
C SER A 377 -18.76 9.21 -0.20
N GLY A 378 -19.18 9.24 -1.47
CA GLY A 378 -19.37 10.48 -2.22
C GLY A 378 -18.07 11.04 -2.78
N GLY A 379 -16.96 10.29 -2.76
CA GLY A 379 -15.68 10.69 -3.37
C GLY A 379 -15.76 10.89 -4.90
N LEU A 380 -16.83 10.41 -5.54
CA LEU A 380 -17.12 10.66 -6.95
C LEU A 380 -18.12 11.81 -7.21
N ASP A 381 -18.63 12.46 -6.16
CA ASP A 381 -19.43 13.68 -6.32
C ASP A 381 -18.48 14.82 -6.73
N GLY A 382 -18.76 15.44 -7.86
CA GLY A 382 -17.93 16.50 -8.42
C GLY A 382 -18.56 17.87 -8.21
N ASP A 383 -17.74 18.87 -7.88
CA ASP A 383 -18.18 20.26 -7.85
C ASP A 383 -17.09 21.19 -8.40
N LYS A 384 -17.22 21.58 -9.67
CA LYS A 384 -16.17 22.26 -10.44
C LYS A 384 -16.65 23.59 -10.99
N GLU A 385 -15.82 24.62 -10.88
CA GLU A 385 -16.02 25.86 -11.63
C GLU A 385 -15.77 25.60 -13.12
N LEU A 386 -16.68 26.08 -13.97
CA LEU A 386 -16.55 25.96 -15.42
C LEU A 386 -15.86 27.18 -16.00
N ASP A 387 -14.85 26.95 -16.83
CA ASP A 387 -14.26 28.00 -17.65
C ASP A 387 -15.26 28.49 -18.72
N PRO A 388 -15.08 29.70 -19.27
CA PRO A 388 -16.03 30.27 -20.23
C PRO A 388 -16.23 29.44 -21.51
N ALA A 389 -15.23 28.68 -21.96
CA ALA A 389 -15.35 27.84 -23.15
C ALA A 389 -16.20 26.60 -22.88
N THR A 390 -16.01 25.95 -21.74
CA THR A 390 -16.86 24.83 -21.30
C THR A 390 -18.29 25.29 -21.03
N LEU A 391 -18.45 26.43 -20.35
CA LEU A 391 -19.77 27.00 -20.05
C LEU A 391 -20.55 27.39 -21.32
N PHE A 392 -19.85 27.79 -22.39
CA PHE A 392 -20.48 28.12 -23.67
C PHE A 392 -21.21 26.93 -24.31
N LEU A 393 -20.79 25.69 -24.05
CA LEU A 393 -21.50 24.49 -24.48
C LEU A 393 -22.91 24.43 -23.90
N PHE A 394 -23.06 24.91 -22.66
CA PHE A 394 -24.33 25.06 -21.94
C PHE A 394 -24.99 26.43 -22.15
N GLY A 395 -24.46 27.23 -23.07
CA GLY A 395 -25.04 28.50 -23.44
C GLY A 395 -24.76 29.67 -22.51
N GLY A 396 -23.86 29.52 -21.53
CA GLY A 396 -23.37 30.64 -20.71
C GLY A 396 -22.20 31.38 -21.38
N THR A 397 -21.84 32.55 -20.85
CA THR A 397 -20.77 33.40 -21.41
C THR A 397 -19.78 33.94 -20.36
N GLY A 398 -19.89 33.50 -19.11
CA GLY A 398 -19.07 33.96 -17.98
C GLY A 398 -18.44 32.78 -17.24
N SER A 399 -18.46 32.84 -15.91
CA SER A 399 -18.20 31.70 -15.04
C SER A 399 -19.51 30.98 -14.69
N GLY A 400 -19.41 29.69 -14.44
CA GLY A 400 -20.50 28.87 -13.96
C GLY A 400 -19.95 27.75 -13.09
N ARG A 401 -20.84 26.87 -12.64
CA ARG A 401 -20.50 25.76 -11.77
C ARG A 401 -21.20 24.51 -12.25
N MET A 402 -20.49 23.39 -12.27
CA MET A 402 -21.02 22.08 -12.60
C MET A 402 -20.95 21.19 -11.38
N ARG A 403 -22.07 20.56 -11.04
CA ARG A 403 -22.13 19.53 -10.00
C ARG A 403 -22.49 18.20 -10.63
N THR A 404 -21.81 17.15 -10.23
CA THR A 404 -22.07 15.79 -10.70
C THR A 404 -22.30 14.87 -9.53
N ARG A 405 -23.31 14.01 -9.62
CA ARG A 405 -23.60 12.96 -8.64
C ARG A 405 -24.07 11.70 -9.35
N SER A 406 -23.48 10.56 -9.04
CA SER A 406 -23.89 9.27 -9.60
C SER A 406 -24.96 8.60 -8.73
N ALA A 407 -26.04 8.10 -9.33
CA ALA A 407 -27.05 7.33 -8.60
C ALA A 407 -26.73 5.84 -8.49
N LEU A 408 -25.87 5.32 -9.37
CA LEU A 408 -25.40 3.95 -9.38
C LEU A 408 -23.88 3.92 -9.13
N PRO A 409 -23.35 2.87 -8.49
CA PRO A 409 -21.91 2.68 -8.40
C PRO A 409 -21.32 2.51 -9.80
N PRO A 410 -20.12 3.05 -10.07
CA PRO A 410 -19.38 2.75 -11.29
C PRO A 410 -19.06 1.26 -11.37
N VAL A 411 -18.91 0.77 -12.60
CA VAL A 411 -18.55 -0.63 -12.85
C VAL A 411 -17.30 -0.69 -13.70
N TRP A 412 -16.32 -1.43 -13.22
CA TRP A 412 -15.16 -1.87 -13.99
C TRP A 412 -15.44 -3.26 -14.56
N LEU A 413 -15.37 -3.41 -15.87
CA LEU A 413 -15.53 -4.72 -16.50
C LEU A 413 -14.78 -4.82 -17.81
N GLU A 414 -14.53 -6.04 -18.27
CA GLU A 414 -14.03 -6.26 -19.62
C GLU A 414 -15.15 -6.55 -20.61
N ARG A 415 -15.09 -5.88 -21.77
CA ARG A 415 -16.00 -6.14 -22.89
C ARG A 415 -15.21 -6.07 -24.19
N ASP A 416 -15.37 -7.10 -25.02
CA ASP A 416 -14.70 -7.22 -26.32
C ASP A 416 -13.16 -7.11 -26.28
N GLY A 417 -12.53 -7.57 -25.19
CA GLY A 417 -11.08 -7.52 -25.03
C GLY A 417 -10.54 -6.18 -24.53
N GLU A 418 -11.42 -5.25 -24.13
CA GLU A 418 -11.04 -3.93 -23.62
C GLU A 418 -11.64 -3.76 -22.21
N ALA A 419 -10.83 -3.29 -21.26
CA ALA A 419 -11.34 -2.82 -19.98
C ALA A 419 -12.20 -1.58 -20.18
N ARG A 420 -13.33 -1.51 -19.48
CA ARG A 420 -14.31 -0.44 -19.58
C ARG A 420 -14.74 0.03 -18.21
N LEU A 421 -14.90 1.34 -18.08
CA LEU A 421 -15.52 1.97 -16.93
C LEU A 421 -16.90 2.46 -17.35
N GLN A 422 -17.91 1.97 -16.65
CA GLN A 422 -19.30 2.37 -16.87
C GLN A 422 -19.80 3.19 -15.70
N LEU A 423 -20.42 4.33 -15.99
CA LEU A 423 -21.12 5.17 -15.03
C LEU A 423 -22.53 5.44 -15.56
N GLY A 424 -23.53 5.46 -14.69
CA GLY A 424 -24.90 5.69 -15.12
C GLY A 424 -25.71 6.40 -14.07
N GLU A 425 -26.78 7.04 -14.54
CA GLU A 425 -27.58 7.94 -13.73
C GLU A 425 -26.74 9.04 -13.05
N ILE A 426 -25.77 9.59 -13.80
CA ILE A 426 -25.02 10.77 -13.36
C ILE A 426 -25.93 11.98 -13.52
N ALA A 427 -26.44 12.51 -12.41
CA ALA A 427 -27.09 13.80 -12.37
C ALA A 427 -26.03 14.89 -12.58
N VAL A 428 -26.23 15.72 -13.60
CA VAL A 428 -25.36 16.86 -13.93
C VAL A 428 -26.18 18.13 -13.80
N GLU A 429 -25.82 18.94 -12.81
CA GLU A 429 -26.38 20.27 -12.62
C GLU A 429 -25.39 21.32 -13.12
N VAL A 430 -25.85 22.26 -13.94
CA VAL A 430 -25.00 23.33 -14.45
C VAL A 430 -25.65 24.68 -14.18
N ASP A 431 -24.97 25.49 -13.38
CA ASP A 431 -25.34 26.89 -13.13
C ASP A 431 -24.74 27.76 -14.24
N THR A 432 -25.61 28.34 -15.08
CA THR A 432 -25.26 29.15 -16.27
C THR A 432 -25.82 30.56 -16.17
N PRO A 433 -25.23 31.48 -15.37
CA PRO A 433 -25.76 32.83 -15.18
C PRO A 433 -25.97 33.58 -16.50
N GLY A 434 -27.23 33.95 -16.77
CA GLY A 434 -27.63 34.60 -18.03
C GLY A 434 -27.54 33.73 -19.28
N GLY A 435 -27.46 32.40 -19.12
CA GLY A 435 -27.30 31.45 -20.21
C GLY A 435 -28.52 31.39 -21.15
N GLN A 436 -28.27 31.19 -22.44
CA GLN A 436 -29.33 31.10 -23.46
C GLN A 436 -30.29 29.92 -23.25
N TYR A 437 -29.87 28.90 -22.48
CA TYR A 437 -30.68 27.72 -22.18
C TYR A 437 -31.31 27.78 -20.77
N GLY A 438 -31.13 28.86 -20.02
CA GLY A 438 -31.58 28.97 -18.64
C GLY A 438 -30.45 29.35 -17.69
N GLU A 439 -30.79 29.62 -16.43
CA GLU A 439 -29.80 29.90 -15.38
C GLU A 439 -29.34 28.64 -14.65
N HIS A 440 -30.15 27.59 -14.68
CA HIS A 440 -29.89 26.31 -14.03
C HIS A 440 -30.33 25.20 -14.98
N LEU A 441 -29.38 24.34 -15.35
CA LEU A 441 -29.61 23.20 -16.23
C LEU A 441 -29.47 21.91 -15.44
N GLU A 442 -30.33 20.95 -15.72
CA GLU A 442 -30.36 19.65 -15.07
C GLU A 442 -30.39 18.57 -16.16
N LEU A 443 -29.38 17.72 -16.15
CA LEU A 443 -29.22 16.63 -17.11
C LEU A 443 -29.01 15.33 -16.33
N VAL A 444 -29.34 14.21 -16.98
CA VAL A 444 -28.92 12.88 -16.53
C VAL A 444 -28.10 12.25 -17.64
N MET A 445 -26.96 11.69 -17.27
CA MET A 445 -25.97 11.11 -18.16
C MET A 445 -25.66 9.66 -17.79
N SER A 446 -25.38 8.85 -18.81
CA SER A 446 -24.65 7.59 -18.67
C SER A 446 -23.44 7.63 -19.59
N LEU A 447 -22.32 7.11 -19.09
CA LEU A 447 -21.03 7.03 -19.75
C LEU A 447 -20.57 5.58 -19.77
N ASP A 448 -20.17 5.10 -20.93
CA ASP A 448 -19.46 3.83 -21.10
C ASP A 448 -18.18 4.09 -21.90
N ALA A 449 -17.01 4.03 -21.25
CA ALA A 449 -15.72 4.33 -21.87
C ALA A 449 -14.74 3.18 -21.73
N ARG A 450 -13.85 3.04 -22.72
CA ARG A 450 -12.63 2.24 -22.57
C ARG A 450 -11.81 2.87 -21.45
N ALA A 451 -11.35 2.06 -20.52
CA ALA A 451 -10.56 2.48 -19.37
C ALA A 451 -9.22 1.76 -19.40
N GLU A 452 -8.16 2.50 -19.07
CA GLU A 452 -6.81 1.98 -18.94
C GLU A 452 -6.26 2.45 -17.60
N LEU A 453 -5.63 1.54 -16.85
CA LEU A 453 -4.85 1.93 -15.69
C LEU A 453 -3.57 2.58 -16.18
N VAL A 454 -3.27 3.76 -15.65
CA VAL A 454 -2.07 4.52 -16.00
C VAL A 454 -1.22 4.69 -14.76
N PHE A 455 0.06 4.39 -14.92
CA PHE A 455 1.09 4.60 -13.92
C PHE A 455 2.38 5.02 -14.64
N ASP A 456 2.69 6.32 -14.60
CA ASP A 456 3.85 6.87 -15.31
C ASP A 456 5.04 7.20 -14.40
N GLY A 457 4.95 6.83 -13.13
CA GLY A 457 5.95 7.12 -12.11
C GLY A 457 5.76 8.43 -11.36
N VAL A 458 4.81 9.28 -11.81
CA VAL A 458 4.40 10.52 -11.14
C VAL A 458 2.92 10.49 -10.78
N VAL A 459 2.12 9.83 -11.60
CA VAL A 459 0.67 9.82 -11.49
C VAL A 459 0.17 8.38 -11.59
N ALA A 460 -0.80 8.04 -10.73
CA ALA A 460 -1.56 6.80 -10.82
C ALA A 460 -3.05 7.11 -10.99
N GLY A 461 -3.73 6.33 -11.84
CA GLY A 461 -5.18 6.48 -11.99
C GLY A 461 -5.74 5.77 -13.20
N VAL A 462 -6.89 6.26 -13.67
CA VAL A 462 -7.61 5.71 -14.81
C VAL A 462 -7.65 6.71 -15.95
N ALA A 463 -7.15 6.31 -17.12
CA ALA A 463 -7.35 7.04 -18.36
C ALA A 463 -8.54 6.47 -19.13
N LEU A 464 -9.53 7.32 -19.36
CA LEU A 464 -10.71 7.01 -20.16
C LEU A 464 -10.50 7.43 -21.62
N SER A 465 -11.05 6.63 -22.53
CA SER A 465 -11.06 6.88 -23.96
C SER A 465 -12.28 6.29 -24.65
N ARG A 466 -12.59 6.74 -25.87
CA ARG A 466 -13.68 6.21 -26.71
C ARG A 466 -15.04 6.10 -25.99
N GLY A 467 -15.39 7.10 -25.17
CA GLY A 467 -16.63 7.03 -24.41
C GLY A 467 -17.87 7.20 -25.26
N GLU A 468 -18.86 6.36 -24.97
CA GLU A 468 -20.22 6.51 -25.40
C GLU A 468 -21.00 7.22 -24.29
N VAL A 469 -21.56 8.38 -24.64
CA VAL A 469 -22.31 9.22 -23.71
C VAL A 469 -23.75 9.30 -24.18
N VAL A 470 -24.67 8.93 -23.29
CA VAL A 470 -26.09 9.11 -23.52
C VAL A 470 -26.62 10.09 -22.48
N MET A 471 -27.51 10.99 -22.88
CA MET A 471 -28.03 12.07 -22.03
C MET A 471 -29.52 12.31 -22.24
N ARG A 472 -30.20 12.75 -21.17
CA ARG A 472 -31.54 13.33 -21.19
C ARG A 472 -31.62 14.60 -20.35
N LEU A 473 -32.67 15.39 -20.58
CA LEU A 473 -33.05 16.49 -19.70
C LEU A 473 -33.68 15.95 -18.41
N ALA A 474 -33.46 16.63 -17.29
CA ALA A 474 -34.04 16.32 -16.00
C ALA A 474 -34.62 17.57 -15.33
N GLY A 475 -35.39 17.34 -14.26
CA GLY A 475 -36.17 18.31 -13.47
C GLY A 475 -36.50 19.64 -14.16
N ALA A 476 -35.84 20.73 -13.79
CA ALA A 476 -36.16 22.08 -14.28
C ALA A 476 -35.89 22.29 -15.78
N SER A 477 -35.05 21.44 -16.38
CA SER A 477 -34.73 21.48 -17.81
C SER A 477 -35.70 20.69 -18.68
N VAL A 478 -36.61 19.90 -18.09
CA VAL A 478 -37.65 19.20 -18.88
C VAL A 478 -38.51 20.22 -19.63
N GLY A 479 -38.64 20.03 -20.95
CA GLY A 479 -39.37 20.95 -21.84
C GLY A 479 -38.52 22.09 -22.43
N ASN A 480 -37.22 22.14 -22.17
CA ASN A 480 -36.29 23.10 -22.78
C ASN A 480 -35.92 22.69 -24.22
N GLU A 481 -36.77 23.06 -25.18
CA GLU A 481 -36.58 22.69 -26.60
C GLU A 481 -35.23 23.12 -27.19
N PRO A 482 -34.71 24.34 -26.95
CA PRO A 482 -33.39 24.73 -27.46
C PRO A 482 -32.26 23.84 -26.94
N LEU A 483 -32.31 23.45 -25.66
CA LEU A 483 -31.32 22.54 -25.07
C LEU A 483 -31.50 21.10 -25.56
N ALA A 484 -32.74 20.64 -25.71
CA ALA A 484 -33.06 19.32 -26.27
C ALA A 484 -32.44 19.14 -27.67
N ALA A 485 -32.52 20.18 -28.52
CA ALA A 485 -31.91 20.20 -29.85
C ALA A 485 -30.37 20.19 -29.84
N LYS A 486 -29.74 20.44 -28.68
CA LYS A 486 -28.29 20.43 -28.48
C LYS A 486 -27.76 19.18 -27.80
N LEU A 487 -28.61 18.30 -27.27
CA LEU A 487 -28.16 17.13 -26.53
C LEU A 487 -27.18 16.24 -27.30
N ASP A 488 -27.40 16.02 -28.60
CA ASP A 488 -26.49 15.17 -29.39
C ASP A 488 -25.11 15.84 -29.57
N GLN A 489 -25.09 17.18 -29.63
CA GLN A 489 -23.84 17.96 -29.65
C GLN A 489 -23.15 17.92 -28.30
N LEU A 490 -23.91 18.00 -27.20
CA LEU A 490 -23.38 17.87 -25.84
C LEU A 490 -22.82 16.47 -25.59
N GLN A 491 -23.54 15.41 -25.96
CA GLN A 491 -23.05 14.02 -25.87
C GLN A 491 -21.73 13.85 -26.62
N THR A 492 -21.64 14.38 -27.84
CA THR A 492 -20.38 14.35 -28.62
C THR A 492 -19.28 15.17 -27.93
N ALA A 493 -19.61 16.36 -27.42
CA ALA A 493 -18.64 17.22 -26.74
C ALA A 493 -18.12 16.57 -25.45
N PHE A 494 -18.98 15.97 -24.64
CA PHE A 494 -18.59 15.22 -23.45
C PHE A 494 -17.73 14.01 -23.81
N GLY A 495 -18.12 13.23 -24.83
CA GLY A 495 -17.31 12.11 -25.30
C GLY A 495 -15.90 12.51 -25.76
N LEU A 496 -15.75 13.71 -26.34
CA LEU A 496 -14.45 14.29 -26.69
C LEU A 496 -13.72 14.89 -25.48
N ALA A 497 -14.46 15.40 -24.49
CA ALA A 497 -13.94 16.01 -23.27
C ALA A 497 -13.61 14.98 -22.17
N ILE A 498 -13.82 13.68 -22.39
CA ILE A 498 -13.39 12.62 -21.45
C ILE A 498 -11.91 12.78 -21.06
N GLY A 499 -11.06 13.29 -21.97
CA GLY A 499 -9.66 13.58 -21.64
C GLY A 499 -9.48 14.57 -20.48
N THR A 500 -10.41 15.50 -20.25
CA THR A 500 -10.35 16.40 -19.08
C THR A 500 -10.82 15.74 -17.79
N MET A 501 -11.66 14.70 -17.89
CA MET A 501 -12.03 13.88 -16.71
C MET A 501 -10.86 13.01 -16.26
N ASN A 502 -9.94 12.65 -17.16
CA ASN A 502 -8.75 11.88 -16.79
C ASN A 502 -7.86 12.61 -15.79
N GLU A 503 -7.79 13.94 -15.84
CA GLU A 503 -7.06 14.74 -14.85
C GLU A 503 -7.66 14.61 -13.45
N ASP A 504 -9.00 14.48 -13.35
CA ASP A 504 -9.71 14.33 -12.08
C ASP A 504 -9.72 12.85 -11.59
N LEU A 505 -9.44 11.88 -12.48
CA LEU A 505 -9.36 10.44 -12.19
C LEU A 505 -7.92 9.95 -11.97
N GLN A 506 -6.99 10.88 -11.88
CA GLN A 506 -5.56 10.65 -11.73
C GLN A 506 -5.09 11.37 -10.47
N ALA A 507 -4.49 10.63 -9.55
CA ALA A 507 -3.87 11.17 -8.36
C ALA A 507 -2.35 11.21 -8.56
N PRO A 508 -1.67 12.31 -8.17
CA PRO A 508 -0.23 12.29 -8.13
C PRO A 508 0.22 11.27 -7.07
N LEU A 509 1.27 10.51 -7.37
CA LEU A 509 1.83 9.51 -6.47
C LEU A 509 2.34 10.15 -5.17
N SER A 510 2.69 11.43 -5.19
CA SER A 510 3.07 12.18 -3.99
C SER A 510 1.98 12.19 -2.92
N ASP A 511 0.72 12.18 -3.34
CA ASP A 511 -0.41 12.22 -2.41
C ASP A 511 -0.66 10.82 -1.82
N LEU A 512 -0.24 9.77 -2.54
CA LEU A 512 -0.41 8.38 -2.12
C LEU A 512 0.79 7.84 -1.32
N LEU A 513 2.01 8.26 -1.67
CA LEU A 513 3.26 7.68 -1.18
C LEU A 513 4.16 8.71 -0.47
N GLY A 514 3.77 9.99 -0.46
CA GLY A 514 4.56 11.08 0.11
C GLY A 514 5.35 11.89 -0.92
N GLU A 515 5.66 13.14 -0.56
CA GLU A 515 6.42 14.05 -1.45
C GLU A 515 7.81 13.49 -1.78
N GLY A 516 8.19 13.56 -3.05
CA GLY A 516 9.53 13.17 -3.53
C GLY A 516 9.65 11.71 -4.00
N VAL A 517 8.63 10.89 -3.77
CA VAL A 517 8.57 9.52 -4.28
C VAL A 517 8.39 9.51 -5.80
N VAL A 518 9.33 8.90 -6.52
CA VAL A 518 9.26 8.67 -7.97
C VAL A 518 9.39 7.19 -8.22
N LEU A 519 8.38 6.60 -8.85
CA LEU A 519 8.36 5.18 -9.17
C LEU A 519 8.65 4.94 -10.66
N PRO A 520 9.13 3.74 -11.05
CA PRO A 520 9.25 3.40 -12.47
C PRO A 520 7.87 3.37 -13.14
N ALA A 521 7.79 3.73 -14.42
CA ALA A 521 6.54 3.61 -15.17
C ALA A 521 6.14 2.13 -15.28
N LEU A 522 4.91 1.81 -14.88
CA LEU A 522 4.42 0.43 -14.80
C LEU A 522 3.44 0.14 -15.94
N SER A 523 3.56 -1.05 -16.53
CA SER A 523 2.65 -1.49 -17.60
C SER A 523 1.62 -2.47 -17.08
N PHE A 524 0.34 -2.17 -17.34
CA PHE A 524 -0.76 -3.05 -16.98
C PHE A 524 -1.21 -3.88 -18.19
N GLY A 525 -1.51 -5.14 -17.93
CA GLY A 525 -2.16 -6.08 -18.84
C GLY A 525 -3.53 -6.51 -18.32
N ARG A 526 -4.21 -7.33 -19.13
CA ARG A 526 -5.39 -8.07 -18.71
C ARG A 526 -5.03 -9.53 -18.58
N ASP A 527 -5.57 -10.21 -17.58
CA ASP A 527 -5.37 -11.64 -17.46
C ASP A 527 -6.04 -12.37 -18.66
N PRO A 528 -5.56 -13.56 -19.05
CA PRO A 528 -6.14 -14.31 -20.18
C PRO A 528 -7.61 -14.71 -19.97
N GLY A 529 -8.08 -14.74 -18.72
CA GLY A 529 -9.45 -15.03 -18.33
C GLY A 529 -10.36 -13.81 -18.36
N HIS A 530 -9.82 -12.60 -18.56
CA HIS A 530 -10.56 -11.34 -18.68
C HIS A 530 -11.35 -10.96 -17.41
N LEU A 531 -10.81 -11.30 -16.24
CA LEU A 531 -11.41 -11.14 -14.90
C LEU A 531 -10.51 -10.37 -13.93
N GLY A 532 -9.37 -9.88 -14.39
CA GLY A 532 -8.41 -9.13 -13.61
C GLY A 532 -7.41 -8.36 -14.45
N THR A 533 -6.76 -7.41 -13.78
CA THR A 533 -5.64 -6.64 -14.32
C THR A 533 -4.35 -7.29 -13.86
N THR A 534 -3.39 -7.46 -14.77
CA THR A 534 -2.07 -8.00 -14.46
C THR A 534 -0.99 -6.92 -14.51
N LEU A 535 0.06 -7.10 -13.73
CA LEU A 535 1.25 -6.27 -13.69
C LEU A 535 2.46 -7.18 -13.58
N ASP A 536 3.41 -7.04 -14.50
CA ASP A 536 4.70 -7.73 -14.44
C ASP A 536 5.77 -6.72 -14.00
N LEU A 537 6.51 -7.06 -12.94
CA LEU A 537 7.59 -6.26 -12.39
C LEU A 537 8.89 -7.07 -12.41
N THR A 538 9.99 -6.35 -12.61
CA THR A 538 11.33 -6.81 -12.27
C THR A 538 11.60 -6.58 -10.79
N MET A 539 12.52 -7.34 -10.19
CA MET A 539 12.94 -7.11 -8.81
C MET A 539 13.59 -5.76 -8.61
N ALA A 540 14.25 -5.21 -9.63
CA ALA A 540 14.76 -3.84 -9.57
C ALA A 540 13.64 -2.80 -9.40
N GLU A 541 12.49 -3.00 -10.04
CA GLU A 541 11.32 -2.13 -9.87
C GLU A 541 10.68 -2.34 -8.49
N VAL A 542 10.61 -3.58 -8.00
CA VAL A 542 10.13 -3.86 -6.63
C VAL A 542 11.02 -3.20 -5.59
N MET A 543 12.35 -3.31 -5.72
CA MET A 543 13.28 -2.66 -4.80
C MET A 543 13.15 -1.14 -4.83
N ALA A 544 13.03 -0.55 -6.02
CA ALA A 544 12.79 0.89 -6.14
C ALA A 544 11.46 1.33 -5.49
N ILE A 545 10.43 0.48 -5.53
CA ILE A 545 9.17 0.73 -4.81
C ILE A 545 9.41 0.64 -3.30
N LEU A 546 10.05 -0.43 -2.82
CA LEU A 546 10.31 -0.63 -1.40
C LEU A 546 11.15 0.50 -0.81
N GLU A 547 12.26 0.89 -1.46
CA GLU A 547 13.11 2.01 -1.06
C GLU A 547 12.35 3.35 -1.02
N ALA A 548 11.39 3.55 -1.91
CA ALA A 548 10.61 4.77 -1.96
C ALA A 548 9.46 4.79 -0.93
N THR A 549 8.97 3.62 -0.50
CA THR A 549 7.92 3.49 0.50
C THR A 549 8.45 3.27 1.90
N ASP A 550 9.72 2.90 2.04
CA ASP A 550 10.36 2.80 3.34
C ASP A 550 10.40 4.21 3.94
N PRO A 551 9.66 4.46 5.04
CA PRO A 551 9.70 5.74 5.73
C PRO A 551 11.02 5.88 6.51
N THR A 552 12.14 5.43 5.93
CA THR A 552 13.47 5.76 6.44
C THR A 552 13.44 7.26 6.67
N PRO A 553 13.58 7.71 7.93
CA PRO A 553 13.55 9.11 8.24
C PRO A 553 14.53 9.79 7.28
N PRO A 554 14.16 10.94 6.68
CA PRO A 554 15.11 11.65 5.82
C PRO A 554 16.43 11.75 6.59
N PRO A 555 17.57 11.50 5.92
CA PRO A 555 18.85 11.44 6.60
C PRO A 555 18.96 12.68 7.50
N PRO A 556 19.35 12.49 8.77
CA PRO A 556 19.36 13.57 9.74
C PRO A 556 20.14 14.76 9.19
N PRO A 557 19.67 15.99 9.43
CA PRO A 557 20.33 17.16 8.89
C PRO A 557 21.74 17.29 9.46
N ASN A 558 22.71 17.57 8.60
CA ASN A 558 24.09 17.87 9.03
C ASN A 558 24.15 19.15 9.88
N ASP A 559 23.27 20.12 9.62
CA ASP A 559 23.15 21.37 10.39
C ASP A 559 21.87 21.35 11.24
N VAL A 560 22.03 21.21 12.57
CA VAL A 560 20.93 21.10 13.52
C VAL A 560 20.70 22.45 14.21
N VAL A 561 19.53 23.05 14.00
CA VAL A 561 19.21 24.36 14.60
C VAL A 561 18.92 24.19 16.09
N VAL A 562 19.68 24.86 16.95
CA VAL A 562 19.37 24.96 18.37
C VAL A 562 18.19 25.94 18.55
N PRO A 563 17.04 25.50 19.06
CA PRO A 563 15.85 26.33 19.14
C PRO A 563 15.99 27.36 20.27
N GLY A 564 15.39 28.54 20.08
CA GLY A 564 15.40 29.60 21.10
C GLY A 564 14.63 29.27 22.38
N THR A 565 13.95 28.12 22.42
CA THR A 565 13.27 27.55 23.59
C THR A 565 14.14 26.64 24.43
N ALA A 566 15.27 26.17 23.90
CA ALA A 566 16.18 25.31 24.63
C ALA A 566 16.68 26.02 25.90
N THR A 567 16.84 25.26 26.99
CA THR A 567 17.46 25.76 28.21
C THR A 567 18.98 25.72 28.02
N VAL A 568 19.64 26.87 28.12
CA VAL A 568 21.10 26.95 28.08
C VAL A 568 21.64 26.39 29.39
N LEU A 569 22.54 25.40 29.29
CA LEU A 569 23.22 24.76 30.41
C LEU A 569 24.71 25.11 30.30
N ASP A 570 25.10 26.20 30.97
CA ASP A 570 26.43 26.81 30.98
C ASP A 570 27.22 26.57 32.28
N ASP A 571 26.79 25.58 33.07
CA ASP A 571 27.41 25.06 34.28
C ASP A 571 26.97 23.59 34.44
N ASP A 572 27.75 22.79 35.19
CA ASP A 572 27.38 21.41 35.52
C ASP A 572 25.98 21.31 36.14
N ALA A 573 25.16 20.38 35.66
CA ALA A 573 23.76 20.26 36.07
C ALA A 573 23.28 18.82 36.26
N GLU A 574 22.38 18.62 37.22
CA GLU A 574 21.59 17.40 37.36
C GLU A 574 20.10 17.74 37.16
N LEU A 575 19.48 17.11 36.16
CA LEU A 575 18.10 17.33 35.74
C LEU A 575 17.28 16.06 35.96
N SER A 576 16.02 16.23 36.35
CA SER A 576 15.11 15.11 36.68
C SER A 576 13.71 15.34 36.13
N THR A 577 13.59 16.21 35.14
CA THR A 577 12.33 16.64 34.53
C THR A 577 12.18 15.96 33.18
N ASP A 578 10.97 15.46 32.92
CA ASP A 578 10.67 14.77 31.66
C ASP A 578 10.42 15.79 30.55
N GLY A 579 10.87 15.47 29.33
CA GLY A 579 10.62 16.29 28.14
C GLY A 579 11.43 17.59 28.08
N ASP A 580 12.53 17.70 28.82
CA ASP A 580 13.38 18.88 28.78
C ASP A 580 14.03 19.06 27.40
N GLU A 581 14.12 20.32 26.96
CA GLU A 581 14.89 20.72 25.78
C GLU A 581 16.08 21.55 26.23
N GLY A 582 17.31 21.03 26.07
CA GLY A 582 18.52 21.62 26.64
C GLY A 582 19.66 21.76 25.63
N TRP A 583 20.39 22.88 25.70
CA TRP A 583 21.63 23.11 24.96
C TRP A 583 22.81 23.17 25.94
N ILE A 584 23.70 22.18 25.85
CA ILE A 584 24.84 22.00 26.75
C ILE A 584 26.05 22.70 26.16
N CYS A 585 26.61 23.62 26.93
CA CYS A 585 27.74 24.41 26.52
C CYS A 585 29.06 23.63 26.65
N ARG A 586 30.06 24.10 25.92
CA ARG A 586 31.40 23.49 25.87
C ARG A 586 32.02 23.37 27.27
N ARG A 587 32.47 22.15 27.61
CA ARG A 587 33.11 21.76 28.90
C ARG A 587 32.21 21.74 30.12
N ASP A 588 30.90 21.67 29.93
CA ASP A 588 29.96 21.47 31.03
C ASP A 588 29.46 20.02 31.05
N ASP A 589 29.25 19.49 32.25
CA ASP A 589 28.81 18.11 32.48
C ASP A 589 27.33 18.09 32.94
N VAL A 590 26.46 17.45 32.17
CA VAL A 590 25.03 17.33 32.51
C VAL A 590 24.63 15.88 32.74
N VAL A 591 23.86 15.64 33.80
CA VAL A 591 23.21 14.36 34.07
C VAL A 591 21.70 14.55 34.01
N THR A 592 20.99 13.75 33.22
CA THR A 592 19.52 13.72 33.21
C THR A 592 18.98 12.37 33.68
N THR A 593 17.97 12.42 34.53
CA THR A 593 17.27 11.25 35.09
C THR A 593 15.77 11.21 34.74
N GLY A 594 15.24 12.26 34.12
CA GLY A 594 13.87 12.26 33.56
C GLY A 594 13.83 11.62 32.18
N ASP A 595 12.64 11.35 31.64
CA ASP A 595 12.43 10.68 30.35
C ASP A 595 12.13 11.69 29.20
N GLY A 596 12.40 11.33 27.94
CA GLY A 596 11.83 12.00 26.75
C GLY A 596 12.39 13.38 26.37
N GLY A 597 13.59 13.75 26.84
CA GLY A 597 14.20 15.07 26.56
C GLY A 597 14.98 15.16 25.24
N THR A 598 15.12 16.37 24.70
CA THR A 598 15.95 16.68 23.52
C THR A 598 17.19 17.48 23.92
N TRP A 599 18.38 17.01 23.53
CA TRP A 599 19.66 17.59 23.95
C TRP A 599 20.53 17.98 22.76
N TYR A 600 21.04 19.21 22.79
CA TYR A 600 22.03 19.71 21.84
C TYR A 600 23.37 19.81 22.58
N VAL A 601 24.33 18.95 22.25
CA VAL A 601 25.58 18.78 22.98
C VAL A 601 26.73 19.33 22.16
N SER A 602 27.29 20.46 22.62
CA SER A 602 28.37 21.15 21.91
C SER A 602 29.70 20.39 22.01
N GLU A 603 30.66 20.73 21.15
CA GLU A 603 32.04 20.22 21.23
C GLU A 603 32.64 20.34 22.65
N ASP A 604 33.33 19.28 23.12
CA ASP A 604 33.86 19.06 24.48
C ASP A 604 32.83 19.08 25.64
N ALA A 605 31.52 19.03 25.37
CA ALA A 605 30.51 18.92 26.42
C ALA A 605 30.19 17.44 26.75
N SER A 606 29.65 17.18 27.95
CA SER A 606 29.31 15.84 28.39
C SER A 606 27.84 15.73 28.80
N LEU A 607 27.20 14.64 28.38
CA LEU A 607 25.82 14.30 28.74
C LEU A 607 25.73 12.85 29.19
N ARG A 608 25.23 12.65 30.42
CA ARG A 608 24.88 11.34 30.97
C ARG A 608 23.38 11.19 31.08
N ILE A 609 22.82 10.14 30.49
CA ILE A 609 21.39 9.88 30.43
C ILE A 609 21.05 8.63 31.23
N GLU A 610 20.27 8.78 32.31
CA GLU A 610 19.75 7.66 33.10
C GLU A 610 18.28 7.35 32.80
N GLY A 611 17.56 8.27 32.12
CA GLY A 611 16.19 8.09 31.62
C GLY A 611 16.12 7.46 30.23
N SER A 612 14.90 7.37 29.69
CA SER A 612 14.58 6.72 28.41
C SER A 612 13.93 7.67 27.40
N GLY A 613 13.98 7.33 26.11
CA GLY A 613 13.28 8.07 25.05
C GLY A 613 13.88 9.44 24.71
N HIS A 614 15.14 9.70 25.06
CA HIS A 614 15.80 10.96 24.73
C HIS A 614 16.23 11.02 23.26
N VAL A 615 16.29 12.25 22.72
CA VAL A 615 16.91 12.55 21.43
C VAL A 615 18.12 13.44 21.67
N VAL A 616 19.30 13.03 21.19
CA VAL A 616 20.57 13.74 21.41
C VAL A 616 21.21 14.11 20.08
N TRP A 617 21.67 15.34 19.95
CA TRP A 617 22.47 15.84 18.83
C TRP A 617 23.85 16.23 19.35
N ALA A 618 24.88 15.48 19.00
CA ALA A 618 26.22 15.61 19.57
C ALA A 618 27.24 16.01 18.49
N GLU A 619 27.88 17.17 18.67
CA GLU A 619 28.99 17.60 17.82
C GLU A 619 30.25 16.75 18.05
N ASP A 620 31.27 16.96 17.21
CA ASP A 620 32.61 16.41 17.37
C ASP A 620 33.14 16.58 18.82
N ASP A 621 33.87 15.59 19.32
CA ASP A 621 34.44 15.54 20.67
C ASP A 621 33.44 15.62 21.86
N ALA A 622 32.12 15.62 21.63
CA ALA A 622 31.14 15.49 22.70
C ALA A 622 31.19 14.10 23.36
N GLU A 623 30.92 14.01 24.66
CA GLU A 623 30.90 12.76 25.43
C GLU A 623 29.47 12.41 25.87
N ILE A 624 28.94 11.28 25.38
CA ILE A 624 27.59 10.81 25.71
C ILE A 624 27.68 9.48 26.45
N VAL A 625 27.06 9.40 27.63
CA VAL A 625 26.97 8.17 28.43
C VAL A 625 25.51 7.76 28.58
N LEU A 626 25.12 6.65 27.98
CA LEU A 626 23.76 6.12 28.01
C LEU A 626 23.68 5.01 29.06
N VAL A 627 22.91 5.28 30.11
CA VAL A 627 22.62 4.34 31.21
C VAL A 627 21.20 3.81 31.11
N GLY A 628 20.25 4.65 30.66
CA GLY A 628 18.86 4.23 30.40
C GLY A 628 18.66 3.71 28.96
N PRO A 629 17.60 2.91 28.71
CA PRO A 629 17.34 2.30 27.41
C PRO A 629 16.55 3.21 26.46
N GLY A 630 16.52 2.83 25.17
CA GLY A 630 15.60 3.40 24.17
C GLY A 630 15.81 4.89 23.85
N ASN A 631 17.06 5.37 23.92
CA ASN A 631 17.45 6.72 23.52
C ASN A 631 17.96 6.72 22.07
N THR A 632 17.86 7.86 21.40
CA THR A 632 18.37 8.07 20.04
C THR A 632 19.45 9.14 20.06
N VAL A 633 20.65 8.82 19.57
CA VAL A 633 21.79 9.74 19.50
C VAL A 633 22.20 9.94 18.06
N TYR A 634 22.10 11.16 17.59
CA TYR A 634 22.70 11.65 16.35
C TYR A 634 24.04 12.27 16.69
N ALA A 635 25.13 11.73 16.15
CA ALA A 635 26.47 12.13 16.58
C ALA A 635 27.44 12.30 15.40
N ASP A 636 28.30 13.30 15.51
CA ASP A 636 29.48 13.37 14.66
C ASP A 636 30.37 12.12 14.88
N PRO A 637 31.04 11.57 13.85
CA PRO A 637 31.96 10.44 14.02
C PRO A 637 33.06 10.64 15.06
N GLY A 638 33.40 11.89 15.40
CA GLY A 638 34.38 12.19 16.45
C GLY A 638 33.80 12.26 17.87
N ALA A 639 32.47 12.23 18.04
CA ALA A 639 31.85 12.14 19.36
C ALA A 639 32.11 10.77 20.02
N ARG A 640 32.19 10.75 21.35
CA ARG A 640 32.42 9.55 22.16
C ARG A 640 31.13 9.11 22.82
N ILE A 641 30.64 7.92 22.44
CA ILE A 641 29.39 7.36 22.96
C ILE A 641 29.72 6.08 23.76
N ASP A 642 29.33 6.08 25.03
CA ASP A 642 29.36 4.93 25.93
C ASP A 642 27.92 4.44 26.14
N ASP A 643 27.46 3.55 25.26
CA ASP A 643 26.18 2.82 25.42
C ASP A 643 26.41 1.52 26.18
N ARG A 644 26.13 1.54 27.48
CA ARG A 644 26.40 0.39 28.36
C ARG A 644 25.32 -0.68 28.33
N GLU A 645 24.15 -0.34 27.81
CA GLU A 645 22.98 -1.19 27.88
C GLU A 645 22.64 -1.79 26.51
N GLY A 646 22.99 -1.08 25.43
CA GLY A 646 22.97 -1.60 24.06
C GLY A 646 21.60 -1.53 23.38
N SER A 647 20.55 -1.08 24.06
CA SER A 647 19.23 -0.87 23.45
C SER A 647 19.01 0.53 22.86
N ASN A 648 20.06 1.37 22.81
CA ASN A 648 19.95 2.73 22.27
C ASN A 648 20.29 2.75 20.77
N THR A 649 19.65 3.65 20.03
CA THR A 649 19.92 3.87 18.61
C THR A 649 20.98 4.96 18.45
N VAL A 650 22.10 4.65 17.81
CA VAL A 650 23.17 5.62 17.51
C VAL A 650 23.29 5.78 16.00
N ILE A 651 23.17 7.02 15.53
CA ILE A 651 23.21 7.39 14.11
C ILE A 651 24.36 8.38 13.90
N LEU A 652 25.34 7.99 13.08
CA LEU A 652 26.48 8.85 12.78
C LEU A 652 26.15 9.83 11.65
N VAL A 653 26.47 11.11 11.85
CA VAL A 653 26.20 12.22 10.92
C VAL A 653 27.49 12.98 10.68
N ASP A 654 28.07 12.90 9.48
CA ASP A 654 29.38 13.50 9.14
C ASP A 654 29.26 14.65 8.12
N PRO A 655 29.57 15.91 8.49
CA PRO A 655 29.73 16.40 9.86
C PRO A 655 28.37 16.71 10.51
N LEU A 656 28.32 16.69 11.84
CA LEU A 656 27.20 17.24 12.60
C LEU A 656 27.61 18.59 13.21
N THR A 657 26.87 19.64 12.88
CA THR A 657 27.09 21.00 13.40
C THR A 657 25.82 21.60 14.00
N LEU A 658 25.97 22.30 15.13
CA LEU A 658 24.86 23.01 15.77
C LEU A 658 24.73 24.45 15.23
N ASP A 659 23.64 24.74 14.53
CA ASP A 659 23.30 26.11 14.12
C ASP A 659 22.70 26.88 15.30
N THR A 660 23.53 27.75 15.89
CA THR A 660 23.16 28.60 17.03
C THR A 660 22.48 29.91 16.63
N SER A 661 22.15 30.11 15.35
CA SER A 661 21.54 31.35 14.86
C SER A 661 20.18 31.69 15.49
N ALA A 662 19.44 30.67 15.92
CA ALA A 662 18.15 30.78 16.61
C ALA A 662 18.22 30.54 18.12
N ALA A 663 19.41 30.24 18.66
CA ALA A 663 19.60 29.83 20.04
C ALA A 663 19.24 30.93 21.06
N PRO A 664 18.93 30.57 22.33
CA PRO A 664 18.57 31.51 23.39
C PRO A 664 19.66 32.57 23.63
N GLN A 665 19.27 33.73 24.18
CA GLN A 665 20.18 34.85 24.47
C GLN A 665 20.08 35.30 25.95
N PRO A 666 21.20 35.34 26.72
CA PRO A 666 22.55 34.96 26.31
C PRO A 666 22.66 33.44 26.08
N GLY A 667 23.35 33.04 25.01
CA GLY A 667 23.65 31.63 24.72
C GLY A 667 24.94 31.16 25.41
N CYS A 668 25.45 29.99 25.04
CA CYS A 668 26.76 29.51 25.48
C CYS A 668 27.87 30.53 25.15
N THR A 669 28.69 30.90 26.16
CA THR A 669 29.72 31.96 26.04
C THR A 669 31.14 31.46 25.87
#